data_AF-A0A522EAB4-F1
#
_entry.id   AF-A0A522EAB4-F1
#
_cell.length_a   1.000
_cell.length_b   1.000
_cell.length_c   1.000
_cell.angle_alpha   90.00
_cell.angle_beta   90.00
_cell.angle_gamma   90.00
#
_symmetry.space_group_name_H-M   'P 1'
#
loop_
_entity.id
_entity.type
_entity.pdbx_description
1 polymer ?
#
loop_
_entity_poly.entity_id
_entity_poly.type
_entity_poly.pdbx_seq_one_letter_code
_entity_poly.pdbx_strand_id
1 'polypeptide(L)'
;MFLTKLELQGFKTFAKKTELSFFPPAKERCPITAVVGPNGSGKCLHGDSRVMLADGRLIQIRSLFEMAENNGGIKEIWEDGYCVRSLPEPIEILSMNPGSLRIEKRTVDAFIKRTSPGFLLQIETRSGKSIRTTHYHPFFTLKNGRLHALKAEELTNGITIATPRILSTDSQETIDENLARFLGYFISEGRNTKNGQVRFVNEDEAVLQDFISVAESSFNRKAHRYSYKQTADDVILYGHDLCERLENEFGILRDGHSRTKSVPPQLFTSPQTVITAFLGALFEGDGHVCAKQYQGRTQAHIEYATASPELADGVVTLLLRLGIVATRKVKMKWATNSPIRKKRPYTSVYIYGTEQLKCFARCIHFAGKKQMSLEVLKTLEAHSNPNLDVVPTAVHLVRETVLSSGLKVKPLRGDFPRLAAYNERRCEASRDGLLDVPFLLQDRWEDEIVGPFVQQLSQLANSDIYWDEITQIQRIDHEDWVYDLSIPFTHNFISENIIVHNSNLADAIRWVLGEQSLKLLRGKESQDVIFSGSEGKGRAGFAQVSLSLNNEDGSMPIDYSHVTITRRLYRGGTSEYLLNESPVRLGDIQLLLAQANVGQRSYSVVGQGMIDHILISTPEERKAFFDDATGVKPFQLKRHEAILKLKRTHENLVDVEMLLREIEPRLRSLKRQASRLEQRDEIQQSLHALEAEYYGGQWWELVRQLEAVKTQFTSADDSIKQERTELTKLEQSADALERAEQRPDTGLIKLQEVYRAVQKKQHALRQKQFQTEKEIELTKVRAQSNWAPLPLVQIMQEVEEVVKGLRGLKGLKDAAAILELVDVVLKRSEKLSKCLQRPNPDDIKPDPVLVQKLKELKGQEGTIQKELEGLEAQIDAHATQEKTERTELIEMQKTLREKQRQIHLLENRRNELQIDLARYEERQQALIREMNEFMKDRALAVRSERPPSQGGLQGVAEDSYAEIQRLRYKLELIGGIDPEIMKEYEETRVRHEFLDSQVSDLHKAIRDTEKVIVELDEQIEKQSKAVFGKINREFERYFKVLFGGGSCQLVKLTREEVEEDVKAVEGVTVERAFADTGEEERDKEDAIVKKLSKHQDPVIGIDIQATPPGKKLKALNLLSGGERALTSIALISAIMAVNPSPFVLLDEVDAALDESNTIRFASILQELSEKSQFIIITHNRATMEQADVLYGVTMGTEGVSNLLSIHLEDVTNNGTTARR
;
A
#
# COMPACT_ATOMS: atom_id res chain seq x y z
N MET A 1 35.96 9.71 16.50
CA MET A 1 35.42 8.39 16.79
C MET A 1 36.54 7.39 16.68
N PHE A 2 36.56 6.38 17.55
CA PHE A 2 37.52 5.27 17.49
C PHE A 2 36.90 4.02 18.11
N LEU A 3 37.44 2.84 17.76
CA LEU A 3 37.04 1.58 18.37
C LEU A 3 37.57 1.54 19.79
N THR A 4 36.69 1.34 20.76
CA THR A 4 37.03 1.23 22.18
C THR A 4 37.07 -0.22 22.63
N LYS A 5 36.20 -1.06 22.06
CA LYS A 5 35.99 -2.42 22.55
C LYS A 5 35.33 -3.32 21.51
N LEU A 6 35.81 -4.56 21.39
CA LEU A 6 35.21 -5.63 20.62
C LEU A 6 34.93 -6.82 21.53
N GLU A 7 33.66 -7.21 21.65
CA GLU A 7 33.25 -8.42 22.38
C GLU A 7 32.80 -9.52 21.40
N LEU A 8 33.31 -10.73 21.60
CA LEU A 8 32.98 -11.92 20.83
C LEU A 8 32.39 -12.97 21.77
N GLN A 9 31.23 -13.54 21.45
CA GLN A 9 30.62 -14.61 22.24
C GLN A 9 29.94 -15.62 21.34
N GLY A 10 30.31 -16.89 21.47
CA GLY A 10 29.74 -17.97 20.66
C GLY A 10 30.00 -17.81 19.17
N PHE A 11 30.97 -16.99 18.76
CA PHE A 11 31.33 -16.71 17.37
C PHE A 11 32.55 -17.54 16.95
N LYS A 12 32.40 -18.43 15.97
CA LYS A 12 33.44 -19.37 15.51
C LYS A 12 34.22 -19.96 16.69
N THR A 13 35.52 -19.73 16.83
CA THR A 13 36.38 -20.29 17.90
C THR A 13 36.26 -19.56 19.25
N PHE A 14 35.51 -18.45 19.34
CA PHE A 14 35.33 -17.64 20.55
C PHE A 14 34.09 -18.08 21.32
N ALA A 15 34.19 -19.23 21.99
CA ALA A 15 33.06 -19.83 22.72
C ALA A 15 32.67 -19.05 23.99
N LYS A 16 33.64 -18.49 24.71
CA LYS A 16 33.44 -17.64 25.91
C LYS A 16 33.29 -16.19 25.46
N LYS A 17 32.71 -15.36 26.34
CA LYS A 17 32.74 -13.91 26.12
C LYS A 17 34.20 -13.48 26.17
N THR A 18 34.70 -13.00 25.04
CA THR A 18 36.08 -12.59 24.85
C THR A 18 36.07 -11.12 24.46
N GLU A 19 36.89 -10.32 25.14
CA GLU A 19 36.90 -8.87 25.01
C GLU A 19 38.29 -8.40 24.55
N LEU A 20 38.33 -7.63 23.46
CA LEU A 20 39.49 -6.85 23.06
C LEU A 20 39.17 -5.39 23.39
N SER A 21 39.94 -4.80 24.29
CA SER A 21 39.89 -3.37 24.55
C SER A 21 40.85 -2.65 23.60
N PHE A 22 40.53 -1.43 23.21
CA PHE A 22 41.37 -0.62 22.35
C PHE A 22 41.54 0.75 23.00
N PHE A 23 42.74 1.30 22.89
CA PHE A 23 43.12 2.48 23.66
C PHE A 23 42.64 3.77 23.00
N PRO A 24 42.37 4.81 23.80
CA PRO A 24 42.09 6.13 23.27
C PRO A 24 43.33 6.74 22.59
N PRO A 25 43.15 7.67 21.65
CA PRO A 25 44.26 8.44 21.06
C PRO A 25 45.08 9.17 22.13
N ALA A 26 46.41 9.13 22.01
CA ALA A 26 47.33 9.82 22.94
C ALA A 26 48.05 10.97 22.22
N LYS A 27 47.99 12.18 22.81
CA LYS A 27 48.73 13.43 22.46
C LYS A 27 49.38 13.47 21.06
N GLU A 28 48.56 13.45 19.99
CA GLU A 28 48.90 13.62 18.55
C GLU A 28 48.84 12.35 17.66
N ARG A 29 48.54 11.15 18.19
CA ARG A 29 48.42 9.93 17.36
C ARG A 29 47.36 8.95 17.88
N CYS A 30 46.64 8.30 16.96
CA CYS A 30 45.79 7.16 17.26
C CYS A 30 46.63 5.87 17.39
N PRO A 31 46.31 4.98 18.33
CA PRO A 31 47.14 3.79 18.57
C PRO A 31 47.06 2.80 17.41
N ILE A 32 48.21 2.22 17.06
CA ILE A 32 48.34 1.05 16.21
C ILE A 32 48.31 -0.18 17.10
N THR A 33 47.24 -0.96 16.97
CA THR A 33 47.07 -2.23 17.67
C THR A 33 47.48 -3.36 16.75
N ALA A 34 48.58 -4.04 17.04
CA ALA A 34 48.94 -5.26 16.33
C ALA A 34 48.30 -6.47 17.03
N VAL A 35 47.41 -7.15 16.34
CA VAL A 35 46.84 -8.41 16.83
C VAL A 35 47.69 -9.55 16.27
N VAL A 36 48.53 -10.07 17.15
CA VAL A 36 49.34 -11.26 16.89
C VAL A 36 48.50 -12.48 17.26
N GLY A 37 47.63 -12.89 16.33
CA GLY A 37 47.08 -14.23 16.43
C GLY A 37 48.18 -15.27 16.19
N PRO A 38 48.02 -16.53 16.63
CA PRO A 38 48.57 -17.58 15.81
C PRO A 38 47.81 -17.40 14.49
N ASN A 39 48.57 -17.28 13.39
CA ASN A 39 48.16 -17.33 11.98
C ASN A 39 47.91 -15.96 11.32
N GLY A 40 48.52 -15.64 10.17
CA GLY A 40 49.37 -16.40 9.24
C GLY A 40 50.86 -16.02 9.26
N SER A 41 51.47 -16.18 10.42
CA SER A 41 52.88 -15.88 10.73
C SER A 41 53.89 -17.01 10.43
N GLY A 42 53.69 -17.77 9.36
CA GLY A 42 54.61 -18.86 9.01
C GLY A 42 54.11 -20.25 9.38
N LYS A 43 52.84 -20.57 9.08
CA LYS A 43 52.33 -21.95 9.09
C LYS A 43 52.90 -22.76 7.94
N CYS A 44 54.21 -22.79 7.88
CA CYS A 44 54.90 -23.29 6.74
C CYS A 44 55.40 -24.70 7.02
N LEU A 45 55.48 -25.47 5.95
CA LEU A 45 56.14 -26.75 5.89
C LEU A 45 57.60 -26.53 5.51
N HIS A 46 58.45 -27.51 5.78
CA HIS A 46 59.80 -27.48 5.26
C HIS A 46 59.81 -27.56 3.71
N GLY A 47 60.80 -26.98 3.04
CA GLY A 47 60.87 -26.98 1.57
C GLY A 47 60.92 -28.36 0.90
N ASP A 48 61.45 -29.35 1.62
CA ASP A 48 61.47 -30.73 1.15
C ASP A 48 60.12 -31.45 1.31
N SER A 49 59.16 -30.87 2.05
CA SER A 49 57.83 -31.45 2.21
C SER A 49 57.13 -31.47 0.86
N ARG A 50 56.55 -32.61 0.51
CA ARG A 50 55.90 -32.82 -0.78
C ARG A 50 54.40 -32.60 -0.66
N VAL A 51 53.84 -31.83 -1.59
CA VAL A 51 52.41 -31.56 -1.70
C VAL A 51 51.81 -32.48 -2.75
N MET A 52 50.59 -32.95 -2.48
CA MET A 52 49.87 -33.81 -3.40
C MET A 52 49.05 -32.98 -4.41
N LEU A 53 49.43 -33.11 -5.68
CA LEU A 53 48.72 -32.53 -6.81
C LEU A 53 47.38 -33.23 -7.07
N ALA A 54 46.50 -32.58 -7.82
CA ALA A 54 45.20 -33.12 -8.23
C ALA A 54 45.30 -34.38 -9.10
N ASP A 55 46.43 -34.59 -9.76
CA ASP A 55 46.75 -35.79 -10.53
C ASP A 55 47.29 -36.94 -9.66
N GLY A 56 47.48 -36.71 -8.35
CA GLY A 56 48.01 -37.68 -7.39
C GLY A 56 49.53 -37.65 -7.20
N ARG A 57 50.28 -36.87 -7.98
CA ARG A 57 51.74 -36.78 -7.81
C ARG A 57 52.12 -36.02 -6.55
N LEU A 58 53.20 -36.46 -5.91
CA LEU A 58 53.84 -35.74 -4.80
C LEU A 58 55.01 -34.94 -5.33
N ILE A 59 54.93 -33.61 -5.24
CA ILE A 59 56.01 -32.70 -5.66
C ILE A 59 56.48 -31.90 -4.45
N GLN A 60 57.79 -31.69 -4.31
CA GLN A 60 58.34 -30.85 -3.25
C GLN A 60 57.72 -29.45 -3.32
N ILE A 61 57.30 -28.92 -2.17
CA ILE A 61 56.68 -27.61 -2.07
C ILE A 61 57.63 -26.51 -2.55
N ARG A 62 58.95 -26.69 -2.35
CA ARG A 62 60.00 -25.83 -2.93
C ARG A 62 59.97 -25.86 -4.46
N SER A 63 59.91 -27.04 -5.07
CA SER A 63 59.88 -27.16 -6.53
C SER A 63 58.57 -26.62 -7.11
N LEU A 64 57.43 -26.82 -6.43
CA LEU A 64 56.17 -26.19 -6.83
C LEU A 64 56.25 -24.67 -6.80
N PHE A 65 56.89 -24.13 -5.77
CA PHE A 65 57.18 -22.72 -5.68
C PHE A 65 58.06 -22.25 -6.86
N GLU A 66 59.17 -22.94 -7.14
CA GLU A 66 60.08 -22.61 -8.24
C GLU A 66 59.42 -22.75 -9.61
N MET A 67 58.53 -23.74 -9.80
CA MET A 67 57.73 -23.88 -11.02
C MET A 67 56.76 -22.70 -11.16
N ALA A 68 56.09 -22.32 -10.08
CA ALA A 68 55.21 -21.17 -10.07
C ALA A 68 55.99 -19.89 -10.44
N GLU A 69 57.19 -19.72 -9.88
CA GLU A 69 58.10 -18.61 -10.16
C GLU A 69 58.56 -18.58 -11.62
N ASN A 70 58.94 -19.72 -12.18
CA ASN A 70 59.44 -19.83 -13.56
C ASN A 70 58.33 -19.71 -14.62
N ASN A 71 57.11 -20.14 -14.30
CA ASN A 71 55.97 -20.11 -15.23
C ASN A 71 55.33 -18.72 -15.39
N GLY A 72 56.09 -17.65 -15.14
CA GLY A 72 55.58 -16.28 -15.24
C GLY A 72 54.60 -15.92 -14.12
N GLY A 73 54.61 -16.68 -13.03
CA GLY A 73 53.88 -16.34 -11.81
C GLY A 73 54.33 -14.99 -11.29
N ILE A 74 53.35 -14.24 -10.84
CA ILE A 74 53.50 -12.89 -10.37
C ILE A 74 54.14 -12.94 -8.97
N LYS A 75 55.45 -12.64 -8.89
CA LYS A 75 56.24 -12.67 -7.65
C LYS A 75 56.03 -11.40 -6.80
N GLU A 76 55.88 -11.61 -5.51
CA GLU A 76 55.60 -10.64 -4.46
C GLU A 76 56.59 -10.94 -3.32
N ILE A 77 57.58 -10.08 -3.09
CA ILE A 77 58.71 -10.37 -2.19
C ILE A 77 58.37 -9.85 -0.79
N TRP A 78 58.72 -10.58 0.28
CA TRP A 78 58.34 -10.32 1.67
C TRP A 78 59.59 -10.09 2.56
N GLU A 79 59.49 -9.46 3.73
CA GLU A 79 60.62 -9.35 4.70
C GLU A 79 61.24 -10.69 5.05
N ASP A 80 60.35 -11.61 5.40
CA ASP A 80 60.70 -12.94 5.81
C ASP A 80 60.57 -13.90 4.64
N GLY A 81 60.45 -13.49 3.36
CA GLY A 81 59.93 -14.41 2.34
C GLY A 81 59.72 -13.91 0.92
N TYR A 82 58.98 -14.69 0.15
CA TYR A 82 58.37 -14.29 -1.11
C TYR A 82 57.17 -15.18 -1.44
N CYS A 83 56.18 -14.61 -2.10
CA CYS A 83 54.98 -15.26 -2.58
C CYS A 83 54.88 -15.17 -4.11
N VAL A 84 54.29 -16.17 -4.73
CA VAL A 84 54.00 -16.21 -6.17
C VAL A 84 52.50 -16.46 -6.36
N ARG A 85 51.86 -15.58 -7.14
CA ARG A 85 50.41 -15.59 -7.42
C ARG A 85 50.13 -15.51 -8.93
N SER A 86 48.86 -15.60 -9.33
CA SER A 86 48.39 -15.35 -10.71
C SER A 86 49.18 -16.11 -11.79
N LEU A 87 49.20 -17.44 -11.70
CA LEU A 87 49.84 -18.28 -12.70
C LEU A 87 49.05 -18.27 -14.03
N PRO A 88 49.72 -18.26 -15.20
CA PRO A 88 49.06 -18.43 -16.50
C PRO A 88 48.29 -19.74 -16.61
N GLU A 89 48.82 -20.80 -15.99
CA GLU A 89 48.18 -22.11 -15.88
C GLU A 89 47.95 -22.42 -14.40
N PRO A 90 46.70 -22.70 -13.97
CA PRO A 90 46.41 -22.99 -12.58
C PRO A 90 47.00 -24.34 -12.17
N ILE A 91 47.72 -24.37 -11.04
CA ILE A 91 48.17 -25.62 -10.41
C ILE A 91 47.07 -26.12 -9.49
N GLU A 92 46.61 -27.34 -9.74
CA GLU A 92 45.58 -27.99 -8.94
C GLU A 92 46.18 -28.99 -7.95
N ILE A 93 45.64 -29.00 -6.72
CA ILE A 93 46.05 -29.87 -5.62
C ILE A 93 44.84 -30.55 -4.97
N LEU A 94 45.09 -31.57 -4.16
CA LEU A 94 44.04 -32.23 -3.37
C LEU A 94 43.91 -31.59 -1.97
N SER A 95 42.66 -31.36 -1.58
CA SER A 95 42.25 -30.72 -0.33
C SER A 95 41.08 -31.46 0.31
N MET A 96 40.95 -31.43 1.63
CA MET A 96 39.80 -32.02 2.34
C MET A 96 38.69 -30.97 2.52
N ASN A 97 37.46 -31.29 2.18
CA ASN A 97 36.30 -30.49 2.55
C ASN A 97 35.93 -30.75 4.02
N PRO A 98 36.08 -29.80 4.97
CA PRO A 98 35.81 -30.06 6.38
C PRO A 98 34.36 -30.42 6.68
N GLY A 99 33.42 -30.01 5.80
CA GLY A 99 32.00 -30.26 5.95
C GLY A 99 31.54 -31.65 5.50
N SER A 100 32.20 -32.26 4.51
CA SER A 100 31.87 -33.61 4.03
C SER A 100 32.90 -34.68 4.41
N LEU A 101 34.09 -34.27 4.86
CA LEU A 101 35.26 -35.13 5.08
C LEU A 101 35.67 -35.92 3.83
N ARG A 102 35.39 -35.37 2.65
CA ARG A 102 35.83 -35.90 1.36
C ARG A 102 36.99 -35.12 0.80
N ILE A 103 37.83 -35.79 0.01
CA ILE A 103 38.96 -35.17 -0.68
C ILE A 103 38.50 -34.68 -2.04
N GLU A 104 38.79 -33.42 -2.36
CA GLU A 104 38.38 -32.73 -3.59
C GLU A 104 39.56 -31.95 -4.21
N LYS A 105 39.48 -31.71 -5.52
CA LYS A 105 40.46 -30.92 -6.26
C LYS A 105 40.24 -29.43 -6.00
N ARG A 106 41.32 -28.69 -5.79
CA ARG A 106 41.31 -27.24 -5.58
C ARG A 106 42.49 -26.58 -6.28
N THR A 107 42.28 -25.39 -6.82
CA THR A 107 43.35 -24.58 -7.41
C THR A 107 44.12 -23.86 -6.31
N VAL A 108 45.45 -23.76 -6.47
CA VAL A 108 46.29 -22.97 -5.56
C VAL A 108 46.17 -21.49 -5.92
N ASP A 109 45.83 -20.66 -4.95
CA ASP A 109 45.73 -19.20 -5.11
C ASP A 109 47.10 -18.52 -4.96
N ALA A 110 47.92 -19.01 -4.03
CA ALA A 110 49.23 -18.44 -3.73
C ALA A 110 50.23 -19.50 -3.28
N PHE A 111 51.47 -19.35 -3.73
CA PHE A 111 52.64 -20.12 -3.28
C PHE A 111 53.45 -19.22 -2.36
N ILE A 112 53.78 -19.68 -1.16
CA ILE A 112 54.42 -18.88 -0.13
C ILE A 112 55.76 -19.53 0.23
N LYS A 113 56.82 -18.73 0.37
CA LYS A 113 58.13 -19.11 0.90
C LYS A 113 58.54 -18.09 1.95
N ARG A 114 59.06 -18.55 3.10
CA ARG A 114 59.44 -17.73 4.24
C ARG A 114 60.68 -18.23 4.99
N THR A 115 61.34 -17.40 5.79
CA THR A 115 62.45 -17.77 6.66
C THR A 115 61.90 -18.64 7.78
N SER A 116 62.59 -19.72 8.12
CA SER A 116 62.15 -20.62 9.19
C SER A 116 62.18 -19.90 10.54
N PRO A 117 61.24 -20.20 11.46
CA PRO A 117 61.44 -19.92 12.88
C PRO A 117 62.65 -20.71 13.42
N GLY A 118 63.15 -20.33 14.61
CA GLY A 118 64.39 -20.89 15.19
C GLY A 118 64.40 -22.42 15.38
N PHE A 119 63.24 -23.07 15.37
CA PHE A 119 63.13 -24.53 15.31
C PHE A 119 61.85 -24.98 14.59
N LEU A 120 61.89 -26.18 14.01
CA LEU A 120 60.77 -26.90 13.42
C LEU A 120 60.42 -28.13 14.26
N LEU A 121 59.22 -28.66 14.06
CA LEU A 121 58.80 -29.94 14.60
C LEU A 121 58.69 -30.96 13.46
N GLN A 122 59.33 -32.11 13.64
CA GLN A 122 59.11 -33.30 12.83
C GLN A 122 58.09 -34.20 13.53
N ILE A 123 56.96 -34.42 12.87
CA ILE A 123 55.88 -35.28 13.35
C ILE A 123 55.92 -36.56 12.53
N GLU A 124 56.06 -37.70 13.22
CA GLU A 124 55.99 -39.03 12.62
C GLU A 124 54.74 -39.77 13.10
N THR A 125 54.03 -40.38 12.16
CA THR A 125 52.82 -41.15 12.42
C THR A 125 53.09 -42.65 12.44
N ARG A 126 52.13 -43.42 12.96
CA ARG A 126 52.15 -44.88 13.02
C ARG A 126 52.22 -45.53 11.65
N SER A 127 51.59 -44.94 10.63
CA SER A 127 51.73 -45.41 9.24
C SER A 127 53.09 -45.04 8.61
N GLY A 128 53.98 -44.36 9.33
CA GLY A 128 55.31 -43.96 8.89
C GLY A 128 55.32 -42.75 7.96
N LYS A 129 54.28 -41.91 8.02
CA LYS A 129 54.28 -40.58 7.40
C LYS A 129 55.08 -39.64 8.29
N SER A 130 55.82 -38.73 7.67
CA SER A 130 56.67 -37.79 8.39
C SER A 130 56.54 -36.42 7.75
N ILE A 131 56.16 -35.42 8.54
CA ILE A 131 56.07 -34.04 8.08
C ILE A 131 56.90 -33.13 8.98
N ARG A 132 57.64 -32.22 8.35
CA ARG A 132 58.40 -31.17 9.04
C ARG A 132 57.63 -29.87 8.89
N THR A 133 57.29 -29.26 10.03
CA THR A 133 56.45 -28.07 10.06
C THR A 133 56.85 -27.12 11.18
N THR A 134 56.38 -25.90 11.10
CA THR A 134 56.50 -24.92 12.19
C THR A 134 55.70 -25.35 13.42
N HIS A 135 56.17 -24.98 14.60
CA HIS A 135 55.59 -25.44 15.88
C HIS A 135 54.13 -24.97 16.11
N TYR A 136 53.68 -23.93 15.42
CA TYR A 136 52.32 -23.41 15.49
C TYR A 136 51.41 -23.86 14.32
N HIS A 137 51.88 -24.78 13.47
CA HIS A 137 51.11 -25.28 12.34
C HIS A 137 49.96 -26.20 12.78
N PRO A 138 48.70 -25.96 12.36
CA PRO A 138 47.56 -26.72 12.84
C PRO A 138 47.28 -27.99 12.02
N PHE A 139 46.94 -29.07 12.72
CA PHE A 139 46.52 -30.36 12.19
C PHE A 139 45.08 -30.66 12.59
N PHE A 140 44.33 -31.29 11.69
CA PHE A 140 43.01 -31.80 12.04
C PHE A 140 43.11 -33.09 12.84
N THR A 141 42.32 -33.17 13.90
CA THR A 141 42.15 -34.29 14.83
C THR A 141 40.66 -34.55 15.01
N LEU A 142 40.28 -35.69 15.58
CA LEU A 142 38.88 -36.02 15.84
C LEU A 142 38.62 -36.14 17.34
N LYS A 143 37.56 -35.49 17.79
CA LYS A 143 37.25 -35.31 19.21
C LYS A 143 35.74 -35.41 19.43
N ASN A 144 35.28 -36.44 20.12
CA ASN A 144 33.86 -36.81 20.24
C ASN A 144 33.13 -36.90 18.89
N GLY A 145 33.79 -37.46 17.86
CA GLY A 145 33.23 -37.57 16.52
C GLY A 145 33.12 -36.24 15.74
N ARG A 146 33.73 -35.15 16.21
CA ARG A 146 33.82 -33.87 15.49
C ARG A 146 35.25 -33.47 15.18
N LEU A 147 35.44 -32.78 14.07
CA LEU A 147 36.74 -32.27 13.63
C LEU A 147 37.24 -31.19 14.60
N HIS A 148 38.50 -31.26 15.00
CA HIS A 148 39.16 -30.31 15.88
C HIS A 148 40.56 -29.99 15.38
N ALA A 149 41.00 -28.74 15.42
CA ALA A 149 42.35 -28.37 15.01
C ALA A 149 43.28 -28.25 16.24
N LEU A 150 44.44 -28.89 16.21
CA LEU A 150 45.50 -28.76 17.22
C LEU A 150 46.79 -28.29 16.57
N LYS A 151 47.54 -27.41 17.23
CA LYS A 151 48.86 -26.98 16.73
C LYS A 151 49.91 -28.08 16.90
N ALA A 152 50.96 -28.04 16.08
CA ALA A 152 52.07 -28.98 16.14
C ALA A 152 52.70 -29.09 17.55
N GLU A 153 52.83 -27.99 18.28
CA GLU A 153 53.34 -27.93 19.67
C GLU A 153 52.37 -28.52 20.72
N GLU A 154 51.07 -28.57 20.41
CA GLU A 154 50.04 -29.13 21.27
C GLU A 154 49.84 -30.64 21.05
N LEU A 155 50.40 -31.18 19.96
CA LEU A 155 50.34 -32.59 19.66
C LEU A 155 51.18 -33.39 20.67
N THR A 156 50.65 -34.52 21.09
CA THR A 156 51.35 -35.51 21.92
C THR A 156 51.28 -36.88 21.26
N ASN A 157 52.23 -37.75 21.58
CA ASN A 157 52.20 -39.14 21.13
C ASN A 157 50.86 -39.79 21.55
N GLY A 158 50.25 -40.54 20.62
CA GLY A 158 48.94 -41.17 20.80
C GLY A 158 47.74 -40.38 20.27
N ILE A 159 47.89 -39.09 19.95
CA ILE A 159 46.84 -38.32 19.27
C ILE A 159 46.77 -38.73 17.80
N THR A 160 45.56 -38.85 17.25
CA THR A 160 45.34 -39.14 15.83
C THR A 160 45.12 -37.87 15.00
N ILE A 161 45.81 -37.77 13.87
CA ILE A 161 45.67 -36.67 12.90
C ILE A 161 45.03 -37.15 11.59
N ALA A 162 44.42 -36.22 10.86
CA ALA A 162 43.74 -36.50 9.60
C ALA A 162 44.74 -36.74 8.47
N THR A 163 44.56 -37.86 7.79
CA THR A 163 45.34 -38.22 6.61
C THR A 163 44.45 -38.84 5.53
N PRO A 164 44.85 -38.90 4.25
CA PRO A 164 44.03 -39.55 3.22
C PRO A 164 43.93 -41.06 3.43
N ARG A 165 42.71 -41.59 3.25
CA ARG A 165 42.37 -43.02 3.21
C ARG A 165 42.20 -43.53 1.79
N ILE A 166 41.55 -42.72 0.95
CA ILE A 166 41.29 -43.02 -0.46
C ILE A 166 41.53 -41.76 -1.28
N LEU A 167 42.00 -41.92 -2.51
CA LEU A 167 42.22 -40.83 -3.44
C LEU A 167 41.39 -41.07 -4.70
N SER A 168 40.45 -40.16 -4.97
CA SER A 168 39.65 -40.16 -6.20
C SER A 168 40.25 -39.13 -7.16
N THR A 169 40.95 -39.61 -8.19
CA THR A 169 41.48 -38.77 -9.28
C THR A 169 40.81 -39.15 -10.59
N ASP A 170 40.54 -38.15 -11.43
CA ASP A 170 39.96 -38.37 -12.76
C ASP A 170 40.86 -39.29 -13.56
N SER A 171 40.27 -40.39 -14.03
CA SER A 171 41.02 -41.41 -14.77
C SER A 171 41.14 -41.00 -16.24
N GLN A 172 42.36 -41.01 -16.76
CA GLN A 172 42.68 -40.78 -18.16
C GLN A 172 43.33 -42.05 -18.73
N GLU A 173 42.84 -42.55 -19.86
CA GLU A 173 43.45 -43.68 -20.56
C GLU A 173 44.71 -43.22 -21.30
N THR A 174 45.84 -43.17 -20.58
CA THR A 174 47.14 -42.76 -21.14
C THR A 174 48.05 -43.95 -21.48
N ILE A 175 47.88 -45.08 -20.78
CA ILE A 175 48.71 -46.29 -20.91
C ILE A 175 47.78 -47.51 -20.84
N ASP A 176 48.03 -48.51 -21.69
CA ASP A 176 47.29 -49.78 -21.65
C ASP A 176 47.79 -50.71 -20.53
N GLU A 177 47.01 -51.74 -20.21
CA GLU A 177 47.31 -52.67 -19.12
C GLU A 177 48.62 -53.45 -19.36
N ASN A 178 48.90 -53.81 -20.62
CA ASN A 178 50.10 -54.57 -20.99
C ASN A 178 51.37 -53.74 -20.77
N LEU A 179 51.38 -52.49 -21.21
CA LEU A 179 52.50 -51.58 -21.02
C LEU A 179 52.69 -51.25 -19.54
N ALA A 180 51.61 -51.06 -18.78
CA ALA A 180 51.70 -50.89 -17.33
C ALA A 180 52.30 -52.12 -16.62
N ARG A 181 51.88 -53.33 -17.01
CA ARG A 181 52.45 -54.59 -16.51
C ARG A 181 53.93 -54.73 -16.88
N PHE A 182 54.31 -54.39 -18.11
CA PHE A 182 55.71 -54.33 -18.55
C PHE A 182 56.53 -53.36 -17.69
N LEU A 183 56.04 -52.14 -17.47
CA LEU A 183 56.72 -51.11 -16.67
C LEU A 183 56.90 -51.59 -15.22
N GLY A 184 55.94 -52.31 -14.65
CA GLY A 184 56.03 -52.89 -13.30
C GLY A 184 57.20 -53.88 -13.18
N TYR A 185 57.30 -54.83 -14.11
CA TYR A 185 58.42 -55.78 -14.16
C TYR A 185 59.76 -55.08 -14.41
N PHE A 186 59.76 -54.07 -15.28
CA PHE A 186 60.96 -53.34 -15.60
C PHE A 186 61.48 -52.55 -14.40
N ILE A 187 60.58 -51.91 -13.64
CA ILE A 187 60.95 -51.15 -12.45
C ILE A 187 61.39 -52.07 -11.32
N SER A 188 60.89 -53.30 -11.19
CA SER A 188 61.45 -54.25 -10.22
C SER A 188 62.85 -54.71 -10.63
N GLU A 189 62.97 -55.46 -11.72
CA GLU A 189 64.19 -56.22 -12.05
C GLU A 189 64.83 -55.85 -13.39
N GLY A 190 64.19 -54.97 -14.16
CA GLY A 190 64.68 -54.51 -15.45
C GLY A 190 65.88 -53.54 -15.39
N ARG A 191 66.64 -53.50 -16.49
CA ARG A 191 67.74 -52.56 -16.76
C ARG A 191 67.64 -51.96 -18.16
N ASN A 192 67.69 -50.64 -18.23
CA ASN A 192 67.82 -49.87 -19.48
C ASN A 192 69.31 -49.58 -19.69
N THR A 193 69.91 -49.97 -20.81
CA THR A 193 71.36 -49.79 -21.04
C THR A 193 71.63 -48.79 -22.17
N LYS A 194 72.76 -48.07 -22.09
CA LYS A 194 73.17 -47.13 -23.15
C LYS A 194 73.43 -47.78 -24.51
N ASN A 195 73.72 -49.08 -24.52
CA ASN A 195 74.00 -49.86 -25.73
C ASN A 195 72.72 -50.31 -26.48
N GLY A 196 71.57 -49.71 -26.15
CA GLY A 196 70.30 -50.01 -26.82
C GLY A 196 69.71 -51.35 -26.43
N GLN A 197 69.95 -51.81 -25.19
CA GLN A 197 69.42 -53.07 -24.68
C GLN A 197 68.56 -52.84 -23.43
N VAL A 198 67.34 -53.37 -23.47
CA VAL A 198 66.42 -53.49 -22.34
C VAL A 198 66.55 -54.92 -21.83
N ARG A 199 67.07 -55.10 -20.61
CA ARG A 199 67.32 -56.42 -20.03
C ARG A 199 66.41 -56.70 -18.85
N PHE A 200 65.95 -57.93 -18.70
CA PHE A 200 65.14 -58.39 -17.59
C PHE A 200 65.58 -59.81 -17.20
N VAL A 201 65.79 -60.05 -15.91
CA VAL A 201 66.30 -61.34 -15.40
C VAL A 201 65.42 -61.79 -14.25
N ASN A 202 64.86 -63.00 -14.34
CA ASN A 202 64.06 -63.61 -13.28
C ASN A 202 64.28 -65.14 -13.24
N GLU A 203 63.99 -65.77 -12.10
CA GLU A 203 64.10 -67.22 -11.87
C GLU A 203 62.78 -67.98 -12.14
N ASP A 204 61.63 -67.30 -12.15
CA ASP A 204 60.31 -67.90 -12.38
C ASP A 204 59.95 -67.87 -13.88
N GLU A 205 59.76 -69.07 -14.45
CA GLU A 205 59.41 -69.25 -15.87
C GLU A 205 58.11 -68.53 -16.23
N ALA A 206 57.10 -68.54 -15.35
CA ALA A 206 55.82 -67.90 -15.63
C ALA A 206 55.97 -66.37 -15.74
N VAL A 207 56.83 -65.78 -14.91
CA VAL A 207 57.13 -64.33 -14.94
C VAL A 207 57.91 -63.97 -16.20
N LEU A 208 58.86 -64.81 -16.63
CA LEU A 208 59.60 -64.59 -17.89
C LEU A 208 58.68 -64.64 -19.11
N GLN A 209 57.76 -65.61 -19.19
CA GLN A 209 56.81 -65.73 -20.30
C GLN A 209 55.83 -64.56 -20.32
N ASP A 210 55.32 -64.17 -19.15
CA ASP A 210 54.43 -63.01 -19.02
C ASP A 210 55.15 -61.72 -19.44
N PHE A 211 56.40 -61.50 -18.98
CA PHE A 211 57.23 -60.38 -19.40
C PHE A 211 57.46 -60.34 -20.92
N ILE A 212 57.79 -61.48 -21.55
CA ILE A 212 57.96 -61.58 -23.00
C ILE A 212 56.65 -61.21 -23.71
N SER A 213 55.53 -61.77 -23.27
CA SER A 213 54.22 -61.52 -23.87
C SER A 213 53.85 -60.04 -23.83
N VAL A 214 54.00 -59.39 -22.67
CA VAL A 214 53.69 -57.96 -22.55
C VAL A 214 54.70 -57.09 -23.30
N ALA A 215 55.98 -57.44 -23.31
CA ALA A 215 57.01 -56.69 -24.04
C ALA A 215 56.81 -56.75 -25.56
N GLU A 216 56.53 -57.93 -26.10
CA GLU A 216 56.24 -58.12 -27.53
C GLU A 216 54.94 -57.42 -27.93
N SER A 217 53.91 -57.48 -27.08
CA SER A 217 52.63 -56.79 -27.32
C SER A 217 52.77 -55.26 -27.29
N SER A 218 53.50 -54.70 -26.33
CA SER A 218 53.58 -53.24 -26.14
C SER A 218 54.53 -52.55 -27.12
N PHE A 219 55.57 -53.25 -27.59
CA PHE A 219 56.61 -52.63 -28.44
C PHE A 219 56.72 -53.25 -29.84
N ASN A 220 55.97 -54.30 -30.16
CA ASN A 220 56.04 -55.04 -31.43
C ASN A 220 57.49 -55.45 -31.79
N ARG A 221 58.25 -55.84 -30.78
CA ARG A 221 59.67 -56.20 -30.88
C ARG A 221 59.89 -57.56 -30.24
N LYS A 222 60.56 -58.44 -30.98
CA LYS A 222 60.87 -59.79 -30.51
C LYS A 222 61.80 -59.76 -29.31
N ALA A 223 61.46 -60.50 -28.27
CA ALA A 223 62.32 -60.68 -27.10
C ALA A 223 63.31 -61.84 -27.32
N HIS A 224 64.56 -61.66 -26.91
CA HIS A 224 65.61 -62.67 -27.03
C HIS A 224 65.98 -63.22 -25.67
N ARG A 225 65.92 -64.54 -25.50
CA ARG A 225 66.25 -65.22 -24.25
C ARG A 225 67.66 -65.81 -24.29
N TYR A 226 68.43 -65.58 -23.24
CA TYR A 226 69.79 -66.08 -23.04
C TYR A 226 69.91 -66.69 -21.65
N SER A 227 70.63 -67.80 -21.51
CA SER A 227 70.86 -68.37 -20.19
C SER A 227 72.03 -67.66 -19.51
N TYR A 228 71.74 -66.94 -18.41
CA TYR A 228 72.73 -66.12 -17.68
C TYR A 228 73.40 -66.91 -16.54
N LYS A 229 72.65 -67.82 -15.89
CA LYS A 229 73.12 -68.80 -14.87
C LYS A 229 72.28 -70.09 -14.98
N GLN A 230 72.73 -71.20 -14.38
CA GLN A 230 71.95 -72.47 -14.34
C GLN A 230 70.51 -72.32 -13.75
N THR A 231 70.21 -71.22 -13.07
CA THR A 231 68.95 -71.00 -12.33
C THR A 231 68.15 -69.77 -12.78
N ALA A 232 68.65 -68.96 -13.73
CA ALA A 232 67.97 -67.74 -14.17
C ALA A 232 68.32 -67.38 -15.63
N ASP A 233 67.31 -66.95 -16.38
CA ASP A 233 67.45 -66.54 -17.77
C ASP A 233 67.31 -65.02 -17.94
N ASP A 234 68.08 -64.48 -18.88
CA ASP A 234 68.11 -63.07 -19.26
C ASP A 234 67.29 -62.88 -20.54
N VAL A 235 66.30 -61.99 -20.47
CA VAL A 235 65.46 -61.58 -21.59
C VAL A 235 65.90 -60.20 -22.04
N ILE A 236 66.33 -60.10 -23.29
CA ILE A 236 66.87 -58.88 -23.88
C ILE A 236 65.99 -58.44 -25.06
N LEU A 237 65.55 -57.19 -25.02
CA LEU A 237 64.99 -56.48 -26.17
C LEU A 237 66.01 -55.49 -26.71
N TYR A 238 66.22 -55.51 -28.02
CA TYR A 238 67.14 -54.61 -28.71
C TYR A 238 66.39 -53.41 -29.31
N GLY A 239 66.92 -52.21 -29.12
CA GLY A 239 66.38 -50.97 -29.67
C GLY A 239 66.90 -49.73 -28.98
N HIS A 240 67.65 -48.89 -29.70
CA HIS A 240 68.06 -47.58 -29.19
C HIS A 240 66.87 -46.64 -28.99
N ASP A 241 65.93 -46.66 -29.94
CA ASP A 241 64.67 -45.91 -29.86
C ASP A 241 63.81 -46.39 -28.69
N LEU A 242 63.76 -47.69 -28.40
CA LEU A 242 63.06 -48.22 -27.24
C LEU A 242 63.68 -47.71 -25.92
N CYS A 243 65.02 -47.77 -25.81
CA CYS A 243 65.72 -47.31 -24.63
C CYS A 243 65.55 -45.80 -24.40
N GLU A 244 65.55 -45.02 -25.49
CA GLU A 244 65.30 -43.58 -25.48
C GLU A 244 63.85 -43.27 -25.13
N ARG A 245 62.90 -44.03 -25.68
CA ARG A 245 61.48 -43.92 -25.36
C ARG A 245 61.20 -44.20 -23.88
N LEU A 246 61.81 -45.24 -23.30
CA LEU A 246 61.69 -45.56 -21.88
C LEU A 246 62.23 -44.46 -20.96
N GLU A 247 63.31 -43.79 -21.39
CA GLU A 247 63.89 -42.67 -20.66
C GLU A 247 63.04 -41.41 -20.77
N ASN A 248 62.63 -41.02 -21.98
CA ASN A 248 61.92 -39.77 -22.26
C ASN A 248 60.45 -39.81 -21.87
N GLU A 249 59.74 -40.91 -22.14
CA GLU A 249 58.30 -41.01 -21.86
C GLU A 249 58.00 -41.45 -20.42
N PHE A 250 58.80 -42.35 -19.84
CA PHE A 250 58.50 -42.97 -18.54
C PHE A 250 59.51 -42.68 -17.44
N GLY A 251 60.54 -41.86 -17.72
CA GLY A 251 61.55 -41.45 -16.74
C GLY A 251 62.53 -42.56 -16.37
N ILE A 252 62.64 -43.62 -17.17
CA ILE A 252 63.49 -44.77 -16.84
C ILE A 252 64.87 -44.62 -17.48
N LEU A 253 65.78 -44.00 -16.71
CA LEU A 253 67.12 -43.61 -17.15
C LEU A 253 67.97 -44.77 -17.70
N ARG A 254 68.74 -44.50 -18.76
CA ARG A 254 69.76 -45.41 -19.29
C ARG A 254 70.93 -45.52 -18.32
N ASP A 255 71.26 -46.74 -17.91
CA ASP A 255 72.17 -47.10 -16.82
C ASP A 255 71.77 -46.46 -15.45
N GLY A 256 70.46 -46.28 -15.24
CA GLY A 256 69.89 -45.76 -13.99
C GLY A 256 70.15 -46.64 -12.77
N HIS A 257 70.18 -46.03 -11.60
CA HIS A 257 70.40 -46.74 -10.33
C HIS A 257 69.06 -47.09 -9.65
N SER A 258 69.01 -48.14 -8.83
CA SER A 258 67.79 -48.52 -8.10
C SER A 258 67.23 -47.42 -7.19
N ARG A 259 68.04 -46.42 -6.80
CA ARG A 259 67.64 -45.29 -5.96
C ARG A 259 66.92 -44.18 -6.73
N THR A 260 67.09 -44.13 -8.05
CA THR A 260 66.51 -43.10 -8.93
C THR A 260 65.24 -43.58 -9.62
N LYS A 261 64.81 -44.82 -9.39
CA LYS A 261 63.56 -45.34 -9.92
C LYS A 261 62.38 -44.61 -9.24
N SER A 262 61.36 -44.27 -10.01
CA SER A 262 60.12 -43.62 -9.54
C SER A 262 58.93 -44.23 -10.28
N VAL A 263 57.71 -43.99 -9.79
CA VAL A 263 56.49 -44.40 -10.51
C VAL A 263 56.30 -43.47 -11.71
N PRO A 264 56.09 -44.00 -12.93
CA PRO A 264 55.77 -43.20 -14.11
C PRO A 264 54.58 -42.24 -13.85
N PRO A 265 54.72 -40.93 -14.14
CA PRO A 265 53.70 -39.92 -13.87
C PRO A 265 52.29 -40.27 -14.39
N GLN A 266 52.22 -40.91 -15.55
CA GLN A 266 50.97 -41.30 -16.21
C GLN A 266 50.14 -42.31 -15.40
N LEU A 267 50.77 -43.10 -14.51
CA LEU A 267 50.05 -44.09 -13.70
C LEU A 267 49.20 -43.47 -12.59
N PHE A 268 49.53 -42.24 -12.16
CA PHE A 268 48.77 -41.55 -11.12
C PHE A 268 47.39 -41.07 -11.60
N THR A 269 47.20 -40.91 -12.90
CA THR A 269 45.92 -40.60 -13.55
C THR A 269 45.33 -41.79 -14.31
N SER A 270 46.00 -42.93 -14.38
CA SER A 270 45.48 -44.10 -15.12
C SER A 270 44.26 -44.76 -14.44
N PRO A 271 43.41 -45.51 -15.16
CA PRO A 271 42.33 -46.30 -14.57
C PRO A 271 42.82 -47.35 -13.56
N GLN A 272 41.94 -47.79 -12.65
CA GLN A 272 42.28 -48.77 -11.63
C GLN A 272 42.83 -50.08 -12.21
N THR A 273 42.34 -50.55 -13.35
CA THR A 273 42.83 -51.79 -13.98
C THR A 273 44.30 -51.69 -14.40
N VAL A 274 44.69 -50.56 -14.99
CA VAL A 274 46.08 -50.25 -15.37
C VAL A 274 47.00 -50.16 -14.13
N ILE A 275 46.54 -49.51 -13.05
CA ILE A 275 47.27 -49.46 -11.77
C ILE A 275 47.47 -50.86 -11.20
N THR A 276 46.42 -51.70 -11.24
CA THR A 276 46.52 -53.07 -10.72
C THR A 276 47.47 -53.94 -11.53
N ALA A 277 47.53 -53.75 -12.86
CA ALA A 277 48.48 -54.44 -13.73
C ALA A 277 49.93 -54.04 -13.39
N PHE A 278 50.19 -52.74 -13.22
CA PHE A 278 51.50 -52.21 -12.80
C PHE A 278 51.93 -52.72 -11.42
N LEU A 279 51.09 -52.54 -10.40
CA LEU A 279 51.38 -52.98 -9.03
C LEU A 279 51.52 -54.50 -8.95
N GLY A 280 50.76 -55.26 -9.73
CA GLY A 280 50.89 -56.71 -9.84
C GLY A 280 52.28 -57.12 -10.29
N ALA A 281 52.74 -56.62 -11.43
CA ALA A 281 54.08 -56.93 -11.91
C ALA A 281 55.20 -56.42 -10.97
N LEU A 282 55.03 -55.24 -10.37
CA LEU A 282 56.01 -54.66 -9.44
C LEU A 282 56.17 -55.51 -8.16
N PHE A 283 55.07 -55.91 -7.54
CA PHE A 283 55.09 -56.79 -6.35
C PHE A 283 55.45 -58.24 -6.71
N GLU A 284 55.23 -58.65 -7.95
CA GLU A 284 55.65 -59.96 -8.44
C GLU A 284 57.17 -60.07 -8.52
N GLY A 285 57.87 -59.03 -8.96
CA GLY A 285 59.33 -58.97 -8.87
C GLY A 285 59.79 -58.83 -7.41
N ASP A 286 59.61 -57.64 -6.84
CA ASP A 286 60.28 -57.22 -5.59
C ASP A 286 59.43 -57.37 -4.31
N GLY A 287 58.18 -57.80 -4.43
CA GLY A 287 57.26 -57.98 -3.30
C GLY A 287 57.43 -59.32 -2.59
N HIS A 288 57.19 -59.33 -1.28
CA HIS A 288 57.17 -60.51 -0.43
C HIS A 288 55.77 -60.68 0.19
N VAL A 289 55.13 -61.81 -0.09
CA VAL A 289 53.85 -62.20 0.51
C VAL A 289 54.11 -63.23 1.59
N CYS A 290 53.75 -62.92 2.82
CA CYS A 290 53.84 -63.85 3.95
C CYS A 290 52.44 -64.22 4.42
N ALA A 291 52.15 -65.52 4.43
CA ALA A 291 50.92 -66.11 4.96
C ALA A 291 51.29 -67.38 5.76
N LYS A 292 51.91 -67.20 6.94
CA LYS A 292 52.38 -68.32 7.77
C LYS A 292 51.54 -68.43 9.04
N GLN A 293 51.23 -69.65 9.46
CA GLN A 293 50.68 -69.90 10.79
C GLN A 293 51.79 -70.00 11.83
N TYR A 294 51.71 -69.20 12.89
CA TYR A 294 52.66 -69.19 13.98
C TYR A 294 51.91 -69.24 15.33
N GLN A 295 52.17 -70.27 16.14
CA GLN A 295 51.57 -70.46 17.47
C GLN A 295 50.02 -70.33 17.48
N GLY A 296 49.33 -70.90 16.48
CA GLY A 296 47.87 -70.85 16.37
C GLY A 296 47.30 -69.51 15.88
N ARG A 297 48.13 -68.53 15.51
CA ARG A 297 47.73 -67.26 14.88
C ARG A 297 48.29 -67.17 13.46
N THR A 298 47.47 -66.75 12.51
CA THR A 298 47.92 -66.52 11.13
C THR A 298 48.62 -65.17 11.05
N GLN A 299 49.93 -65.18 10.80
CA GLN A 299 50.70 -63.97 10.51
C GLN A 299 50.68 -63.73 9.00
N ALA A 300 49.85 -62.78 8.58
CA ALA A 300 49.66 -62.42 7.19
C ALA A 300 50.09 -60.97 6.93
N HIS A 301 50.96 -60.76 5.94
CA HIS A 301 51.34 -59.42 5.47
C HIS A 301 51.98 -59.44 4.09
N ILE A 302 52.00 -58.27 3.45
CA ILE A 302 52.72 -58.04 2.20
C ILE A 302 53.77 -56.96 2.46
N GLU A 303 55.01 -57.20 2.05
CA GLU A 303 56.12 -56.24 2.09
C GLU A 303 56.61 -55.98 0.66
N TYR A 304 56.67 -54.71 0.26
CA TYR A 304 57.43 -54.27 -0.90
C TYR A 304 58.60 -53.42 -0.42
N ALA A 305 59.83 -53.72 -0.84
CA ALA A 305 61.01 -53.00 -0.36
C ALA A 305 61.81 -52.41 -1.52
N THR A 306 62.08 -51.11 -1.44
CA THR A 306 62.83 -50.40 -2.48
C THR A 306 63.93 -49.53 -1.89
N ALA A 307 64.98 -49.29 -2.67
CA ALA A 307 66.05 -48.35 -2.33
C ALA A 307 65.65 -46.89 -2.63
N SER A 308 64.57 -46.68 -3.39
CA SER A 308 64.05 -45.36 -3.76
C SER A 308 62.87 -44.97 -2.85
N PRO A 309 63.02 -43.92 -2.01
CA PRO A 309 61.91 -43.37 -1.24
C PRO A 309 60.77 -42.87 -2.13
N GLU A 310 61.09 -42.24 -3.28
CA GLU A 310 60.10 -41.73 -4.23
C GLU A 310 59.24 -42.83 -4.83
N LEU A 311 59.85 -43.98 -5.17
CA LEU A 311 59.10 -45.15 -5.64
C LEU A 311 58.21 -45.71 -4.54
N ALA A 312 58.71 -45.78 -3.29
CA ALA A 312 57.89 -46.24 -2.16
C ALA A 312 56.67 -45.34 -1.93
N ASP A 313 56.87 -44.02 -1.97
CA ASP A 313 55.79 -43.04 -1.75
C ASP A 313 54.80 -43.06 -2.92
N GLY A 314 55.27 -43.18 -4.16
CA GLY A 314 54.41 -43.39 -5.33
C GLY A 314 53.59 -44.68 -5.24
N VAL A 315 54.17 -45.78 -4.77
CA VAL A 315 53.45 -47.05 -4.53
C VAL A 315 52.39 -46.87 -3.44
N VAL A 316 52.70 -46.16 -2.34
CA VAL A 316 51.70 -45.85 -1.30
C VAL A 316 50.54 -45.05 -1.89
N THR A 317 50.81 -44.02 -2.71
CA THR A 317 49.77 -43.24 -3.37
C THR A 317 48.92 -44.08 -4.32
N LEU A 318 49.52 -44.95 -5.14
CA LEU A 318 48.77 -45.85 -6.02
C LEU A 318 47.91 -46.85 -5.23
N LEU A 319 48.41 -47.35 -4.09
CA LEU A 319 47.64 -48.19 -3.18
C LEU A 319 46.45 -47.42 -2.57
N LEU A 320 46.62 -46.15 -2.20
CA LEU A 320 45.52 -45.29 -1.73
C LEU A 320 44.44 -45.08 -2.82
N ARG A 321 44.79 -45.04 -4.10
CA ARG A 321 43.80 -45.00 -5.21
C ARG A 321 42.98 -46.29 -5.33
N LEU A 322 43.51 -47.42 -4.85
CA LEU A 322 42.80 -48.69 -4.71
C LEU A 322 42.07 -48.82 -3.35
N GLY A 323 42.11 -47.78 -2.50
CA GLY A 323 41.56 -47.79 -1.14
C GLY A 323 42.38 -48.62 -0.15
N ILE A 324 43.64 -48.93 -0.48
CA ILE A 324 44.55 -49.72 0.34
C ILE A 324 45.47 -48.80 1.14
N VAL A 325 45.32 -48.81 2.46
CA VAL A 325 46.19 -48.03 3.37
C VAL A 325 47.43 -48.86 3.70
N ALA A 326 48.60 -48.39 3.26
CA ALA A 326 49.88 -49.03 3.50
C ALA A 326 50.73 -48.26 4.53
N THR A 327 51.57 -49.00 5.25
CA THR A 327 52.52 -48.45 6.23
C THR A 327 53.93 -48.44 5.65
N ARG A 328 54.61 -47.30 5.75
CA ARG A 328 55.99 -47.12 5.28
C ARG A 328 56.97 -47.25 6.43
N LYS A 329 58.07 -47.99 6.28
CA LYS A 329 59.14 -48.09 7.28
C LYS A 329 60.51 -48.09 6.62
N VAL A 330 61.44 -47.32 7.18
CA VAL A 330 62.85 -47.33 6.74
C VAL A 330 63.59 -48.44 7.50
N LYS A 331 64.29 -49.32 6.78
CA LYS A 331 65.11 -50.42 7.33
C LYS A 331 66.51 -50.41 6.74
N MET A 332 67.51 -50.69 7.58
CA MET A 332 68.89 -50.88 7.10
C MET A 332 69.06 -52.30 6.56
N LYS A 333 69.21 -52.45 5.24
CA LYS A 333 69.49 -53.72 4.56
C LYS A 333 70.94 -53.75 4.06
N TRP A 334 71.53 -54.93 3.95
CA TRP A 334 72.88 -55.07 3.37
C TRP A 334 72.82 -54.93 1.85
N ALA A 335 73.67 -54.08 1.27
CA ALA A 335 73.83 -54.03 -0.18
C ALA A 335 74.50 -55.34 -0.65
N THR A 336 73.72 -56.23 -1.26
CA THR A 336 74.18 -57.53 -1.76
C THR A 336 74.94 -57.45 -3.09
N ASN A 337 74.76 -56.35 -3.84
CA ASN A 337 75.31 -56.15 -5.19
C ASN A 337 76.59 -55.29 -5.24
N SER A 338 77.31 -55.13 -4.13
CA SER A 338 78.58 -54.39 -4.09
C SER A 338 79.68 -55.29 -3.52
N PRO A 339 80.93 -55.25 -4.06
CA PRO A 339 82.04 -56.05 -3.56
C PRO A 339 82.37 -55.77 -2.07
N ILE A 340 81.93 -54.62 -1.56
CA ILE A 340 81.97 -54.25 -0.14
C ILE A 340 80.54 -54.29 0.41
N ARG A 341 80.28 -55.17 1.39
CA ARG A 341 78.99 -55.24 2.11
C ARG A 341 78.81 -53.99 2.96
N LYS A 342 78.06 -53.01 2.45
CA LYS A 342 77.67 -51.79 3.18
C LYS A 342 76.19 -51.88 3.56
N LYS A 343 75.83 -51.62 4.82
CA LYS A 343 74.41 -51.44 5.21
C LYS A 343 73.91 -50.15 4.58
N ARG A 344 72.74 -50.20 3.95
CA ARG A 344 72.08 -49.06 3.30
C ARG A 344 70.61 -48.99 3.72
N PRO A 345 70.03 -47.79 3.83
CA PRO A 345 68.60 -47.64 4.11
C PRO A 345 67.77 -48.05 2.90
N TYR A 346 66.73 -48.84 3.14
CA TYR A 346 65.68 -49.24 2.20
C TYR A 346 64.33 -48.86 2.80
N THR A 347 63.40 -48.42 1.96
CA THR A 347 62.04 -48.12 2.37
C THR A 347 61.16 -49.34 2.08
N SER A 348 60.61 -49.94 3.12
CA SER A 348 59.65 -51.03 3.03
C SER A 348 58.22 -50.48 3.17
N VAL A 349 57.38 -50.72 2.16
CA VAL A 349 55.94 -50.52 2.18
C VAL A 349 55.28 -51.81 2.63
N TYR A 350 54.46 -51.71 3.66
CA TYR A 350 53.79 -52.84 4.27
C TYR A 350 52.28 -52.72 4.17
N ILE A 351 51.64 -53.83 3.83
CA ILE A 351 50.19 -53.96 3.87
C ILE A 351 49.88 -54.97 4.97
N TYR A 352 49.14 -54.51 5.98
CA TYR A 352 48.71 -55.29 7.15
C TYR A 352 47.22 -55.05 7.39
N GLY A 353 46.59 -55.98 8.11
CA GLY A 353 45.16 -55.93 8.40
C GLY A 353 44.35 -56.73 7.38
N THR A 354 43.38 -57.49 7.88
CA THR A 354 42.65 -58.48 7.08
C THR A 354 41.91 -57.84 5.91
N GLU A 355 41.25 -56.69 6.11
CA GLU A 355 40.52 -56.00 5.04
C GLU A 355 41.44 -55.44 3.95
N GLN A 356 42.59 -54.87 4.34
CA GLN A 356 43.58 -54.34 3.41
C GLN A 356 44.22 -55.46 2.58
N LEU A 357 44.54 -56.59 3.21
CA LEU A 357 45.08 -57.78 2.54
C LEU A 357 44.07 -58.43 1.59
N LYS A 358 42.80 -58.51 1.99
CA LYS A 358 41.71 -58.98 1.11
C LYS A 358 41.45 -58.03 -0.05
N CYS A 359 41.53 -56.72 0.17
CA CYS A 359 41.44 -55.73 -0.90
C CYS A 359 42.59 -55.92 -1.90
N PHE A 360 43.84 -55.98 -1.42
CA PHE A 360 45.00 -56.23 -2.27
C PHE A 360 44.87 -57.55 -3.04
N ALA A 361 44.47 -58.65 -2.39
CA ALA A 361 44.33 -59.95 -3.03
C ALA A 361 43.18 -60.03 -4.04
N ARG A 362 42.14 -59.18 -3.92
CA ARG A 362 41.06 -59.07 -4.92
C ARG A 362 41.47 -58.25 -6.13
N CYS A 363 42.30 -57.21 -5.93
CA CYS A 363 42.68 -56.27 -6.98
C CYS A 363 43.91 -56.73 -7.77
N ILE A 364 44.86 -57.44 -7.15
CA ILE A 364 46.17 -57.75 -7.72
C ILE A 364 46.26 -59.21 -8.17
N HIS A 365 46.88 -59.41 -9.35
CA HIS A 365 47.13 -60.72 -9.94
C HIS A 365 48.62 -60.89 -10.28
N PHE A 366 49.19 -62.02 -9.85
CA PHE A 366 50.55 -62.49 -10.14
C PHE A 366 50.50 -63.63 -11.17
N ALA A 367 51.48 -63.71 -12.06
CA ALA A 367 51.64 -64.76 -13.07
C ALA A 367 52.29 -66.04 -12.53
N GLY A 368 53.21 -65.92 -11.57
CA GLY A 368 54.04 -66.99 -11.03
C GLY A 368 53.60 -67.53 -9.68
N LYS A 369 54.53 -68.19 -8.98
CA LYS A 369 54.26 -68.96 -7.76
C LYS A 369 53.65 -68.13 -6.61
N LYS A 370 53.86 -66.81 -6.60
CA LYS A 370 53.32 -65.89 -5.59
C LYS A 370 51.78 -65.82 -5.62
N GLN A 371 51.12 -66.14 -6.74
CA GLN A 371 49.66 -66.11 -6.85
C GLN A 371 48.96 -67.03 -5.85
N MET A 372 49.51 -68.23 -5.60
CA MET A 372 48.93 -69.16 -4.62
C MET A 372 48.92 -68.57 -3.20
N SER A 373 49.90 -67.70 -2.88
CA SER A 373 49.94 -67.03 -1.58
C SER A 373 48.87 -65.93 -1.47
N LEU A 374 48.50 -65.25 -2.57
CA LEU A 374 47.38 -64.30 -2.58
C LEU A 374 46.02 -64.99 -2.39
N GLU A 375 45.81 -66.16 -3.00
CA GLU A 375 44.56 -66.91 -2.84
C GLU A 375 44.31 -67.31 -1.37
N VAL A 376 45.38 -67.64 -0.64
CA VAL A 376 45.31 -67.87 0.81
C VAL A 376 44.93 -66.60 1.58
N LEU A 377 45.39 -65.42 1.14
CA LEU A 377 45.02 -64.15 1.78
C LEU A 377 43.53 -63.80 1.60
N LYS A 378 42.88 -64.23 0.51
CA LYS A 378 41.44 -63.98 0.27
C LYS A 378 40.56 -64.69 1.31
N THR A 379 40.98 -65.86 1.77
CA THR A 379 40.21 -66.74 2.68
C THR A 379 40.58 -66.60 4.15
N LEU A 380 41.40 -65.61 4.52
CA LEU A 380 41.81 -65.35 5.90
C LEU A 380 40.60 -65.07 6.83
N GLU A 381 40.42 -65.93 7.83
CA GLU A 381 39.47 -65.75 8.93
C GLU A 381 40.04 -64.82 10.02
N ALA A 382 39.30 -63.76 10.37
CA ALA A 382 39.76 -62.70 11.28
C ALA A 382 39.75 -63.12 12.77
N HIS A 383 40.73 -63.93 13.20
CA HIS A 383 40.77 -64.50 14.56
C HIS A 383 41.27 -63.56 15.68
N SER A 384 41.67 -62.34 15.35
CA SER A 384 41.70 -61.19 16.26
C SER A 384 41.86 -59.96 15.38
N ASN A 385 40.99 -58.97 15.51
CA ASN A 385 40.94 -57.85 14.59
C ASN A 385 41.71 -56.64 15.15
N PRO A 386 43.00 -56.42 14.80
CA PRO A 386 43.61 -55.11 14.99
C PRO A 386 43.05 -54.18 13.91
N ASN A 387 41.83 -53.67 14.11
CA ASN A 387 41.28 -52.67 13.19
C ASN A 387 42.26 -51.48 13.17
N LEU A 388 42.99 -51.34 12.05
CA LEU A 388 43.91 -50.23 11.82
C LEU A 388 43.14 -48.95 11.43
N ASP A 389 42.08 -49.10 10.62
CA ASP A 389 41.17 -48.04 10.17
C ASP A 389 39.97 -47.93 11.12
N VAL A 390 40.23 -47.33 12.28
CA VAL A 390 39.22 -46.95 13.26
C VAL A 390 38.96 -45.45 13.21
N VAL A 391 37.75 -45.05 13.56
CA VAL A 391 37.38 -43.65 13.74
C VAL A 391 37.45 -43.33 15.23
N PRO A 392 38.50 -42.62 15.69
CA PRO A 392 38.76 -42.43 17.11
C PRO A 392 37.65 -41.58 17.74
N THR A 393 37.24 -41.90 18.96
CA THR A 393 36.20 -41.19 19.73
C THR A 393 34.78 -41.24 19.15
N ALA A 394 34.57 -41.84 17.97
CA ALA A 394 33.24 -41.99 17.36
C ALA A 394 32.31 -42.88 18.19
N VAL A 395 32.86 -43.67 19.10
CA VAL A 395 32.11 -44.46 20.09
C VAL A 395 31.21 -43.57 20.96
N HIS A 396 31.62 -42.34 21.26
CA HIS A 396 30.78 -41.38 21.98
C HIS A 396 29.53 -41.04 21.19
N LEU A 397 29.70 -40.79 19.90
CA LEU A 397 28.60 -40.49 18.99
C LEU A 397 27.64 -41.69 18.88
N VAL A 398 28.16 -42.92 18.74
CA VAL A 398 27.35 -44.15 18.75
C VAL A 398 26.49 -44.25 20.02
N ARG A 399 27.07 -43.96 21.19
CA ARG A 399 26.35 -43.98 22.47
C ARG A 399 25.26 -42.92 22.55
N GLU A 400 25.55 -41.70 22.11
CA GLU A 400 24.55 -40.63 22.04
C GLU A 400 23.39 -41.02 21.12
N THR A 401 23.69 -41.60 19.95
CA THR A 401 22.67 -42.12 19.03
C THR A 401 21.82 -43.22 19.66
N VAL A 402 22.44 -44.17 20.36
CA VAL A 402 21.74 -45.27 21.05
C VAL A 402 20.84 -44.75 22.18
N LEU A 403 21.33 -43.79 22.97
CA LEU A 403 20.57 -43.17 24.05
C LEU A 403 19.37 -42.38 23.51
N SER A 404 19.59 -41.54 22.50
CA SER A 404 18.56 -40.70 21.88
C SER A 404 17.51 -41.51 21.11
N SER A 405 17.91 -42.64 20.50
CA SER A 405 16.98 -43.53 19.80
C SER A 405 16.18 -44.46 20.73
N GLY A 406 16.56 -44.57 22.01
CA GLY A 406 15.96 -45.51 22.95
C GLY A 406 16.26 -46.98 22.65
N LEU A 407 17.30 -47.26 21.85
CA LEU A 407 17.64 -48.60 21.39
C LEU A 407 18.22 -49.44 22.55
N LYS A 408 17.58 -50.58 22.86
CA LYS A 408 18.07 -51.51 23.88
C LYS A 408 19.17 -52.38 23.29
N VAL A 409 20.42 -52.14 23.71
CA VAL A 409 21.60 -52.86 23.18
C VAL A 409 21.78 -54.27 23.75
N LYS A 410 21.29 -54.55 24.96
CA LYS A 410 21.48 -55.87 25.63
C LYS A 410 20.93 -57.07 24.82
N PRO A 411 19.72 -57.02 24.23
CA PRO A 411 19.19 -58.10 23.40
C PRO A 411 19.96 -58.30 22.09
N LEU A 412 20.53 -57.21 21.54
CA LEU A 412 21.21 -57.18 20.25
C LEU A 412 22.67 -57.65 20.30
N ARG A 413 23.16 -58.09 21.47
CA ARG A 413 24.56 -58.56 21.64
C ARG A 413 24.90 -59.76 20.75
N GLY A 414 23.93 -60.61 20.44
CA GLY A 414 24.11 -61.77 19.56
C GLY A 414 24.28 -61.36 18.10
N ASP A 415 23.34 -60.57 17.59
CA ASP A 415 23.28 -60.19 16.17
C ASP A 415 24.23 -59.03 15.82
N PHE A 416 24.45 -58.09 16.75
CA PHE A 416 25.29 -56.90 16.57
C PHE A 416 26.35 -56.77 17.68
N PRO A 417 27.35 -57.68 17.73
CA PRO A 417 28.35 -57.69 18.79
C PRO A 417 29.25 -56.44 18.80
N ARG A 418 29.45 -55.80 17.64
CA ARG A 418 30.22 -54.56 17.48
C ARG A 418 29.53 -53.36 18.14
N LEU A 419 28.24 -53.16 17.88
CA LEU A 419 27.44 -52.11 18.50
C LEU A 419 27.48 -52.22 20.03
N ALA A 420 27.34 -53.43 20.56
CA ALA A 420 27.46 -53.66 22.00
C ALA A 420 28.85 -53.31 22.54
N ALA A 421 29.92 -53.67 21.82
CA ALA A 421 31.28 -53.34 22.20
C ALA A 421 31.54 -51.82 22.21
N TYR A 422 31.00 -51.08 21.24
CA TYR A 422 31.09 -49.62 21.20
C TYR A 422 30.30 -48.98 22.34
N ASN A 423 29.04 -49.39 22.54
CA ASN A 423 28.22 -48.85 23.62
C ASN A 423 28.85 -49.06 25.02
N GLU A 424 29.57 -50.17 25.20
CA GLU A 424 30.30 -50.51 26.43
C GLU A 424 31.73 -49.95 26.49
N ARG A 425 32.20 -49.23 25.47
CA ARG A 425 33.57 -48.69 25.32
C ARG A 425 34.68 -49.75 25.42
N ARG A 426 34.43 -50.95 24.90
CA ARG A 426 35.43 -52.03 24.86
C ARG A 426 36.46 -51.86 23.72
N CYS A 427 36.12 -51.12 22.67
CA CYS A 427 36.99 -50.82 21.54
C CYS A 427 36.54 -49.55 20.80
N GLU A 428 37.44 -48.99 19.98
CA GLU A 428 37.14 -47.91 19.05
C GLU A 428 36.29 -48.40 17.87
N ALA A 429 35.55 -47.48 17.25
CA ALA A 429 34.59 -47.82 16.21
C ALA A 429 35.27 -48.02 14.85
N SER A 430 35.06 -49.19 14.22
CA SER A 430 35.39 -49.40 12.81
C SER A 430 34.33 -48.77 11.90
N ARG A 431 34.68 -48.45 10.65
CA ARG A 431 33.73 -47.87 9.68
C ARG A 431 32.52 -48.75 9.43
N ASP A 432 32.73 -50.04 9.19
CA ASP A 432 31.62 -51.00 9.02
C ASP A 432 30.73 -51.03 10.26
N GLY A 433 31.35 -51.00 11.45
CA GLY A 433 30.61 -50.97 12.70
C GLY A 433 29.86 -49.65 12.94
N LEU A 434 30.33 -48.54 12.37
CA LEU A 434 29.60 -47.29 12.35
C LEU A 434 28.40 -47.36 11.40
N LEU A 435 28.53 -48.04 10.24
CA LEU A 435 27.44 -48.25 9.27
C LEU A 435 26.36 -49.21 9.77
N ASP A 436 26.71 -50.15 10.64
CA ASP A 436 25.74 -51.02 11.33
C ASP A 436 24.68 -50.20 12.09
N VAL A 437 25.03 -48.99 12.58
CA VAL A 437 24.13 -48.14 13.37
C VAL A 437 23.05 -47.44 12.53
N PRO A 438 23.37 -46.71 11.44
CA PRO A 438 22.39 -46.26 10.46
C PRO A 438 21.55 -47.40 9.89
N PHE A 439 22.14 -48.57 9.61
CA PHE A 439 21.39 -49.72 9.10
C PHE A 439 20.30 -50.17 10.08
N LEU A 440 20.62 -50.23 11.38
CA LEU A 440 19.67 -50.57 12.43
C LEU A 440 18.59 -49.51 12.69
N LEU A 441 18.87 -48.26 12.35
CA LEU A 441 18.02 -47.10 12.64
C LEU A 441 17.43 -46.47 11.36
N GLN A 442 17.43 -47.19 10.25
CA GLN A 442 17.02 -46.69 8.93
C GLN A 442 15.58 -46.15 8.93
N ASP A 443 14.67 -46.79 9.67
CA ASP A 443 13.26 -46.37 9.81
C ASP A 443 13.09 -45.07 10.63
N ARG A 444 14.15 -44.59 11.30
CA ARG A 444 14.14 -43.40 12.17
C ARG A 444 15.07 -42.30 11.68
N TRP A 445 15.51 -42.38 10.43
CA TRP A 445 16.45 -41.43 9.86
C TRP A 445 15.88 -40.00 9.77
N GLU A 446 14.55 -39.87 9.63
CA GLU A 446 13.83 -38.60 9.55
C GLU A 446 13.52 -37.96 10.92
N ASP A 447 13.83 -38.64 12.03
CA ASP A 447 13.61 -38.12 13.38
C ASP A 447 14.51 -36.89 13.63
N GLU A 448 13.93 -35.75 14.02
CA GLU A 448 14.67 -34.50 14.30
C GLU A 448 15.76 -34.68 15.35
N ILE A 449 15.60 -35.62 16.28
CA ILE A 449 16.55 -35.85 17.37
C ILE A 449 17.64 -36.83 16.94
N VAL A 450 17.28 -37.93 16.26
CA VAL A 450 18.20 -39.05 15.95
C VAL A 450 18.87 -38.87 14.59
N GLY A 451 18.15 -38.31 13.62
CA GLY A 451 18.59 -38.11 12.24
C GLY A 451 19.94 -37.41 12.11
N PRO A 452 20.22 -36.29 12.81
CA PRO A 452 21.53 -35.63 12.76
C PRO A 452 22.69 -36.52 13.23
N PHE A 453 22.47 -37.35 14.25
CA PHE A 453 23.51 -38.27 14.74
C PHE A 453 23.76 -39.42 13.76
N VAL A 454 22.71 -39.95 13.14
CA VAL A 454 22.83 -40.99 12.10
C VAL A 454 23.53 -40.47 10.86
N GLN A 455 23.22 -39.23 10.44
CA GLN A 455 23.94 -38.56 9.34
C GLN A 455 25.43 -38.37 9.68
N GLN A 456 25.75 -37.90 10.89
CA GLN A 456 27.13 -37.69 11.31
C GLN A 456 27.91 -39.01 11.41
N LEU A 457 27.31 -40.09 11.91
CA LEU A 457 27.90 -41.43 11.91
C LEU A 457 28.15 -41.92 10.48
N SER A 458 27.17 -41.75 9.59
CA SER A 458 27.30 -42.12 8.17
C SER A 458 28.41 -41.33 7.47
N GLN A 459 28.54 -40.04 7.80
CA GLN A 459 29.59 -39.18 7.27
C GLN A 459 30.98 -39.63 7.74
N LEU A 460 31.16 -39.89 9.04
CA LEU A 460 32.43 -40.39 9.59
C LEU A 460 32.80 -41.76 9.02
N ALA A 461 31.81 -42.64 8.84
CA ALA A 461 32.03 -43.95 8.24
C ALA A 461 32.48 -43.86 6.78
N ASN A 462 31.81 -43.01 5.99
CA ASN A 462 32.06 -42.81 4.57
C ASN A 462 33.09 -41.71 4.24
N SER A 463 33.85 -41.22 5.23
CA SER A 463 34.86 -40.19 5.03
C SER A 463 36.08 -40.72 4.26
N ASP A 464 36.74 -39.86 3.49
CA ASP A 464 38.00 -40.19 2.80
C ASP A 464 39.23 -40.07 3.70
N ILE A 465 39.02 -39.94 5.02
CA ILE A 465 40.05 -39.58 6.01
C ILE A 465 40.42 -40.78 6.88
N TYR A 466 41.68 -41.19 6.84
CA TYR A 466 42.30 -42.13 7.77
C TYR A 466 42.89 -41.37 8.96
N TRP A 467 42.50 -41.76 10.17
CA TRP A 467 42.96 -41.16 11.41
C TRP A 467 44.24 -41.86 11.88
N ASP A 468 45.37 -41.22 11.63
CA ASP A 468 46.68 -41.82 11.88
C ASP A 468 47.28 -41.31 13.19
N GLU A 469 47.78 -42.22 14.00
CA GLU A 469 48.27 -41.95 15.35
C GLU A 469 49.69 -41.39 15.31
N ILE A 470 49.97 -40.33 16.06
CA ILE A 470 51.31 -39.76 16.20
C ILE A 470 52.15 -40.67 17.09
N THR A 471 53.28 -41.13 16.58
CA THR A 471 54.22 -41.99 17.33
C THR A 471 55.41 -41.21 17.87
N GLN A 472 55.82 -40.16 17.17
CA GLN A 472 56.99 -39.39 17.57
C GLN A 472 56.86 -37.93 17.15
N ILE A 473 57.33 -37.02 18.01
CA ILE A 473 57.50 -35.60 17.73
C ILE A 473 58.93 -35.23 18.12
N GLN A 474 59.70 -34.71 17.17
CA GLN A 474 61.10 -34.31 17.39
C GLN A 474 61.25 -32.82 17.07
N ARG A 475 62.02 -32.10 17.89
CA ARG A 475 62.43 -30.72 17.62
C ARG A 475 63.68 -30.74 16.73
N ILE A 476 63.66 -29.98 15.65
CA ILE A 476 64.78 -29.81 14.71
C ILE A 476 65.20 -28.34 14.73
N ASP A 477 66.50 -28.10 14.90
CA ASP A 477 67.04 -26.74 14.91
C ASP A 477 67.31 -26.23 13.50
N HIS A 478 66.91 -24.97 13.25
CA HIS A 478 67.29 -24.05 12.16
C HIS A 478 67.53 -24.63 10.73
N GLU A 479 66.60 -24.36 9.80
CA GLU A 479 66.79 -24.48 8.33
C GLU A 479 66.43 -23.15 7.63
N ASP A 480 66.95 -22.89 6.42
CA ASP A 480 66.93 -21.53 5.83
C ASP A 480 65.54 -21.03 5.41
N TRP A 481 64.68 -21.89 4.85
CA TRP A 481 63.37 -21.49 4.32
C TRP A 481 62.28 -22.56 4.51
N VAL A 482 61.07 -22.09 4.83
CA VAL A 482 59.82 -22.82 4.96
C VAL A 482 58.80 -22.33 3.92
N TYR A 483 57.80 -23.12 3.57
CA TYR A 483 56.89 -22.85 2.46
C TYR A 483 55.43 -23.15 2.83
N ASP A 484 54.46 -22.47 2.23
CA ASP A 484 53.02 -22.69 2.46
C ASP A 484 52.21 -22.46 1.18
N LEU A 485 50.94 -22.86 1.17
CA LEU A 485 50.00 -22.67 0.06
C LEU A 485 48.71 -22.02 0.53
N SER A 486 48.21 -21.05 -0.22
CA SER A 486 46.85 -20.52 -0.06
C SER A 486 45.88 -21.26 -0.96
N ILE A 487 44.81 -21.79 -0.37
CA ILE A 487 43.74 -22.46 -1.10
C ILE A 487 42.40 -21.80 -0.77
N PRO A 488 41.61 -21.42 -1.80
CA PRO A 488 40.29 -20.86 -1.58
C PRO A 488 39.31 -21.93 -1.07
N PHE A 489 38.33 -21.49 -0.28
CA PHE A 489 37.21 -22.29 0.28
C PHE A 489 37.58 -23.29 1.37
N THR A 490 38.48 -24.22 1.10
CA THR A 490 38.79 -25.32 2.05
C THR A 490 39.84 -24.95 3.06
N HIS A 491 40.73 -24.00 2.73
CA HIS A 491 41.80 -23.50 3.60
C HIS A 491 42.67 -24.61 4.20
N ASN A 492 42.85 -25.72 3.47
CA ASN A 492 43.72 -26.83 3.83
C ASN A 492 44.24 -27.62 2.62
N PHE A 493 45.45 -28.15 2.64
CA PHE A 493 45.99 -29.05 1.60
C PHE A 493 46.52 -30.35 2.18
N ILE A 494 46.84 -31.29 1.30
CA ILE A 494 47.55 -32.52 1.66
C ILE A 494 49.05 -32.39 1.37
N SER A 495 49.88 -32.56 2.39
CA SER A 495 51.33 -32.67 2.27
C SER A 495 51.87 -33.88 3.03
N GLU A 496 52.82 -34.61 2.44
CA GLU A 496 53.36 -35.87 2.98
C GLU A 496 52.25 -36.88 3.37
N ASN A 497 51.14 -36.84 2.62
CA ASN A 497 49.91 -37.59 2.91
C ASN A 497 49.27 -37.24 4.28
N ILE A 498 49.35 -35.98 4.74
CA ILE A 498 48.75 -35.41 5.96
C ILE A 498 48.01 -34.09 5.62
N ILE A 499 46.90 -33.77 6.29
CA ILE A 499 46.05 -32.58 6.00
C ILE A 499 46.29 -31.42 7.00
N VAL A 500 46.38 -30.16 6.53
CA VAL A 500 46.89 -28.95 7.28
C VAL A 500 46.07 -27.63 7.11
N HIS A 501 45.95 -26.63 8.05
CA HIS A 501 44.87 -25.54 8.06
C HIS A 501 45.21 -24.00 8.33
N ASN A 502 44.34 -22.97 8.00
CA ASN A 502 44.50 -21.45 8.12
C ASN A 502 43.50 -20.60 9.09
N SER A 503 43.46 -19.23 9.24
CA SER A 503 42.89 -18.40 10.43
C SER A 503 41.46 -17.71 10.37
N ASN A 504 40.94 -17.02 11.45
CA ASN A 504 39.51 -16.57 11.67
C ASN A 504 39.10 -15.17 12.32
N LEU A 505 39.97 -14.24 12.77
CA LEU A 505 39.55 -13.03 13.55
C LEU A 505 38.89 -11.90 12.71
N ALA A 506 39.40 -11.63 11.51
CA ALA A 506 38.87 -10.57 10.63
C ALA A 506 37.40 -10.78 10.24
N ASP A 507 36.95 -12.04 10.22
CA ASP A 507 35.58 -12.41 9.89
C ASP A 507 34.57 -11.90 10.92
N ALA A 508 34.96 -11.75 12.19
CA ALA A 508 34.07 -11.28 13.25
C ALA A 508 33.73 -9.78 13.11
N ILE A 509 34.73 -8.97 12.78
CA ILE A 509 34.58 -7.52 12.58
C ILE A 509 33.76 -7.27 11.30
N ARG A 510 34.01 -8.01 10.21
CA ARG A 510 33.18 -7.95 8.99
C ARG A 510 31.72 -8.30 9.28
N TRP A 511 31.50 -9.33 10.08
CA TRP A 511 30.16 -9.82 10.38
C TRP A 511 29.33 -8.79 11.15
N VAL A 512 29.88 -8.12 12.17
CA VAL A 512 29.14 -7.12 12.96
C VAL A 512 28.88 -5.82 12.19
N LEU A 513 29.77 -5.42 11.27
CA LEU A 513 29.56 -4.30 10.35
C LEU A 513 28.51 -4.58 9.27
N GLY A 514 28.03 -5.83 9.21
CA GLY A 514 26.85 -6.22 8.47
C GLY A 514 27.11 -6.92 7.13
N GLU A 515 28.28 -7.53 6.97
CA GLU A 515 28.57 -8.41 5.83
C GLU A 515 27.54 -9.55 5.75
N GLN A 516 27.02 -9.79 4.54
CA GLN A 516 26.02 -10.83 4.25
C GLN A 516 26.59 -11.95 3.37
N SER A 517 27.72 -11.71 2.69
CA SER A 517 28.37 -12.68 1.84
C SER A 517 28.96 -13.83 2.66
N LEU A 518 28.35 -15.00 2.58
CA LEU A 518 28.82 -16.22 3.22
C LEU A 518 30.22 -16.63 2.72
N LYS A 519 30.55 -16.28 1.46
CA LYS A 519 31.88 -16.46 0.85
C LYS A 519 32.95 -15.67 1.59
N LEU A 520 32.67 -14.40 1.93
CA LEU A 520 33.61 -13.53 2.64
C LEU A 520 33.71 -13.86 4.14
N LEU A 521 32.64 -14.39 4.72
CA LEU A 521 32.58 -14.85 6.11
C LEU A 521 33.12 -16.27 6.32
N ARG A 522 33.62 -16.91 5.26
CA ARG A 522 34.21 -18.26 5.27
C ARG A 522 33.25 -19.30 5.87
N GLY A 523 31.99 -19.33 5.38
CA GLY A 523 30.93 -20.26 5.82
C GLY A 523 30.00 -20.69 4.66
N LYS A 524 29.28 -21.81 4.81
CA LYS A 524 28.30 -22.30 3.82
C LYS A 524 26.88 -21.88 4.18
N GLU A 525 26.57 -21.87 5.47
CA GLU A 525 25.29 -21.43 6.02
C GLU A 525 25.49 -20.27 6.98
N SER A 526 24.44 -19.45 7.17
CA SER A 526 24.49 -18.35 8.14
C SER A 526 24.80 -18.82 9.56
N GLN A 527 24.39 -20.05 9.93
CA GLN A 527 24.61 -20.64 11.24
C GLN A 527 26.06 -21.07 11.51
N ASP A 528 26.90 -21.18 10.47
CA ASP A 528 28.31 -21.60 10.60
C ASP A 528 29.17 -20.58 11.36
N VAL A 529 28.67 -19.36 11.54
CA VAL A 529 29.31 -18.36 12.41
C VAL A 529 29.16 -18.71 13.90
N ILE A 530 28.24 -19.61 14.25
CA ILE A 530 27.98 -20.02 15.64
C ILE A 530 28.95 -21.14 16.04
N PHE A 531 29.57 -20.98 17.22
CA PHE A 531 30.48 -21.97 17.78
C PHE A 531 29.83 -23.36 17.87
N SER A 532 30.46 -24.31 17.19
CA SER A 532 30.00 -25.69 17.05
C SER A 532 30.29 -26.61 18.26
N GLY A 533 30.90 -26.07 19.32
CA GLY A 533 31.25 -26.80 20.54
C GLY A 533 32.68 -27.34 20.54
N SER A 534 33.22 -27.59 21.73
CA SER A 534 34.51 -28.22 21.99
C SER A 534 34.39 -29.22 23.15
N GLU A 535 35.47 -29.95 23.47
CA GLU A 535 35.44 -30.96 24.53
C GLU A 535 35.24 -30.39 25.95
N GLY A 536 35.64 -29.13 26.18
CA GLY A 536 35.44 -28.45 27.47
C GLY A 536 34.16 -27.62 27.53
N LYS A 537 33.49 -27.37 26.40
CA LYS A 537 32.36 -26.43 26.33
C LYS A 537 31.34 -26.80 25.26
N GLY A 538 30.07 -26.90 25.69
CA GLY A 538 28.94 -27.21 24.82
C GLY A 538 28.72 -26.23 23.67
N ARG A 539 27.92 -26.64 22.68
CA ARG A 539 27.50 -25.81 21.54
C ARG A 539 26.91 -24.49 22.03
N ALA A 540 27.29 -23.38 21.39
CA ALA A 540 26.65 -22.11 21.66
C ALA A 540 25.25 -22.09 21.00
N GLY A 541 24.24 -21.58 21.73
CA GLY A 541 22.88 -21.40 21.21
C GLY A 541 22.76 -20.20 20.27
N PHE A 542 23.69 -19.25 20.36
CA PHE A 542 23.76 -18.05 19.54
C PHE A 542 25.23 -17.62 19.34
N ALA A 543 25.49 -16.89 18.27
CA ALA A 543 26.68 -16.07 18.10
C ALA A 543 26.31 -14.61 18.35
N GLN A 544 27.16 -13.89 19.07
CA GLN A 544 27.06 -12.47 19.29
C GLN A 544 28.43 -11.83 19.09
N VAL A 545 28.46 -10.75 18.32
CA VAL A 545 29.61 -9.86 18.24
C VAL A 545 29.12 -8.45 18.52
N SER A 546 29.79 -7.77 19.44
CA SER A 546 29.50 -6.40 19.85
C SER A 546 30.72 -5.52 19.61
N LEU A 547 30.54 -4.46 18.86
CA LEU A 547 31.56 -3.47 18.49
C LEU A 547 31.19 -2.14 19.13
N SER A 548 32.04 -1.63 20.02
CA SER A 548 31.79 -0.40 20.79
C SER A 548 32.72 0.72 20.31
N LEU A 549 32.11 1.84 19.91
CA LEU A 549 32.76 3.01 19.35
C LEU A 549 32.57 4.19 20.30
N ASN A 550 33.61 5.01 20.47
CA ASN A 550 33.46 6.35 21.06
C ASN A 550 32.97 7.31 19.95
N ASN A 551 31.92 8.08 20.24
CA ASN A 551 31.28 9.06 19.35
C ASN A 551 31.20 10.45 20.00
N GLU A 552 32.12 10.79 20.91
CA GLU A 552 32.14 12.11 21.56
C GLU A 552 32.39 13.26 20.57
N ASP A 553 33.00 12.97 19.43
CA ASP A 553 33.22 13.91 18.33
C ASP A 553 32.01 14.08 17.41
N GLY A 554 30.92 13.32 17.63
CA GLY A 554 29.66 13.43 16.88
C GLY A 554 29.75 12.99 15.43
N SER A 555 30.73 12.14 15.07
CA SER A 555 30.90 11.68 13.69
C SER A 555 29.77 10.76 13.21
N MET A 556 29.15 10.00 14.11
CA MET A 556 27.84 9.40 13.89
C MET A 556 26.76 10.40 14.32
N PRO A 557 25.71 10.65 13.51
CA PRO A 557 24.65 11.59 13.83
C PRO A 557 23.65 11.00 14.82
N ILE A 558 24.14 10.73 16.04
CA ILE A 558 23.38 10.16 17.16
C ILE A 558 23.85 10.85 18.43
N ASP A 559 22.92 11.16 19.34
CA ASP A 559 23.19 11.90 20.58
C ASP A 559 23.97 11.10 21.64
N TYR A 560 24.31 9.84 21.37
CA TYR A 560 25.07 9.00 22.29
C TYR A 560 26.58 9.21 22.10
N SER A 561 27.27 9.50 23.21
CA SER A 561 28.75 9.59 23.28
C SER A 561 29.45 8.23 23.12
N HIS A 562 28.74 7.14 23.42
CA HIS A 562 29.22 5.77 23.22
C HIS A 562 28.18 4.97 22.43
N VAL A 563 28.63 4.33 21.36
CA VAL A 563 27.77 3.59 20.43
C VAL A 563 28.23 2.14 20.38
N THR A 564 27.36 1.21 20.78
CA THR A 564 27.60 -0.22 20.73
C THR A 564 26.72 -0.85 19.67
N ILE A 565 27.34 -1.32 18.58
CA ILE A 565 26.69 -2.08 17.52
C ILE A 565 26.84 -3.56 17.84
N THR A 566 25.74 -4.27 18.03
CA THR A 566 25.73 -5.70 18.30
C THR A 566 24.95 -6.45 17.23
N ARG A 567 25.56 -7.48 16.66
CA ARG A 567 24.87 -8.45 15.81
C ARG A 567 24.75 -9.77 16.56
N ARG A 568 23.54 -10.32 16.63
CA ARG A 568 23.26 -11.61 17.25
C ARG A 568 22.56 -12.53 16.25
N LEU A 569 22.98 -13.78 16.19
CA LEU A 569 22.35 -14.82 15.38
C LEU A 569 22.09 -16.05 16.22
N TYR A 570 20.84 -16.50 16.23
CA TYR A 570 20.43 -17.71 16.92
C TYR A 570 20.44 -18.90 15.97
N ARG A 571 20.57 -20.12 16.51
CA ARG A 571 20.50 -21.36 15.71
C ARG A 571 19.16 -21.56 14.98
N GLY A 572 18.09 -20.89 15.40
CA GLY A 572 16.82 -20.86 14.68
C GLY A 572 16.84 -20.05 13.37
N GLY A 573 17.98 -19.44 13.01
CA GLY A 573 18.13 -18.63 11.80
C GLY A 573 17.73 -17.16 11.97
N THR A 574 17.20 -16.77 13.14
CA THR A 574 16.85 -15.37 13.45
C THR A 574 18.13 -14.56 13.71
N SER A 575 18.29 -13.46 12.96
CA SER A 575 19.38 -12.50 13.12
C SER A 575 18.81 -11.18 13.63
N GLU A 576 19.43 -10.62 14.66
CA GLU A 576 19.05 -9.35 15.28
C GLU A 576 20.23 -8.39 15.26
N TYR A 577 19.95 -7.12 14.96
CA TYR A 577 20.89 -6.03 15.11
C TYR A 577 20.42 -5.12 16.24
N LEU A 578 21.35 -4.74 17.10
CA LEU A 578 21.10 -3.93 18.28
C LEU A 578 22.07 -2.75 18.25
N LEU A 579 21.56 -1.54 18.49
CA LEU A 579 22.33 -0.32 18.67
C LEU A 579 22.08 0.16 20.10
N ASN A 580 23.10 0.17 20.95
CA ASN A 580 22.96 0.45 22.39
C ASN A 580 21.80 -0.35 23.02
N GLU A 581 21.78 -1.66 22.76
CA GLU A 581 20.76 -2.62 23.21
C GLU A 581 19.35 -2.44 22.61
N SER A 582 19.13 -1.43 21.76
CA SER A 582 17.85 -1.20 21.08
C SER A 582 17.82 -1.88 19.71
N PRO A 583 16.75 -2.61 19.32
CA PRO A 583 16.68 -3.31 18.04
C PRO A 583 16.57 -2.32 16.88
N VAL A 584 17.39 -2.51 15.84
CA VAL A 584 17.45 -1.66 14.65
C VAL A 584 17.53 -2.49 13.37
N ARG A 585 17.18 -1.91 12.22
CA ARG A 585 17.30 -2.60 10.93
C ARG A 585 18.73 -2.48 10.40
N LEU A 586 19.14 -3.45 9.58
CA LEU A 586 20.45 -3.43 8.93
C LEU A 586 20.66 -2.15 8.09
N GLY A 587 19.61 -1.69 7.39
CA GLY A 587 19.69 -0.46 6.58
C GLY A 587 20.02 0.78 7.41
N ASP A 588 19.48 0.89 8.62
CA ASP A 588 19.76 2.00 9.54
C ASP A 588 21.22 1.96 10.02
N ILE A 589 21.73 0.77 10.35
CA ILE A 589 23.15 0.59 10.72
C ILE A 589 24.06 0.93 9.55
N GLN A 590 23.75 0.46 8.33
CA GLN A 590 24.52 0.77 7.13
C GLN A 590 24.58 2.27 6.84
N LEU A 591 23.47 2.99 7.05
CA LEU A 591 23.42 4.44 6.87
C LEU A 591 24.28 5.18 7.89
N LEU A 592 24.16 4.81 9.18
CA LEU A 592 24.97 5.39 10.27
C LEU A 592 26.46 5.13 10.07
N LEU A 593 26.81 3.90 9.69
CA LEU A 593 28.17 3.48 9.37
C LEU A 593 28.73 4.20 8.13
N ALA A 594 27.92 4.38 7.08
CA ALA A 594 28.32 5.14 5.90
C ALA A 594 28.55 6.63 6.20
N GLN A 595 27.75 7.22 7.09
CA GLN A 595 27.92 8.61 7.55
C GLN A 595 29.18 8.79 8.40
N ALA A 596 29.56 7.75 9.16
CA ALA A 596 30.80 7.72 9.92
C ALA A 596 32.04 7.28 9.10
N ASN A 597 31.92 7.10 7.78
CA ASN A 597 33.00 6.59 6.90
C ASN A 597 33.53 5.19 7.29
N VAL A 598 32.66 4.31 7.80
CA VAL A 598 32.95 2.90 8.15
C VAL A 598 32.04 1.98 7.32
N GLY A 599 32.25 1.82 6.02
CA GLY A 599 31.34 1.09 5.13
C GLY A 599 31.57 -0.43 4.98
N GLN A 600 30.57 -1.18 4.51
CA GLN A 600 30.64 -2.64 4.31
C GLN A 600 31.59 -3.10 3.19
N ARG A 601 31.76 -2.29 2.15
CA ARG A 601 32.73 -2.49 1.07
C ARG A 601 33.91 -1.52 1.18
N SER A 602 34.07 -0.89 2.34
CA SER A 602 35.08 0.15 2.51
C SER A 602 36.48 -0.43 2.69
N TYR A 603 37.47 0.39 2.36
CA TYR A 603 38.90 0.20 2.66
C TYR A 603 39.21 0.12 4.18
N SER A 604 38.20 0.29 5.05
CA SER A 604 38.39 0.15 6.51
C SER A 604 38.65 -1.29 6.94
N VAL A 605 38.25 -2.31 6.16
CA VAL A 605 38.52 -3.72 6.50
C VAL A 605 39.14 -4.45 5.30
N VAL A 606 40.46 -4.51 5.26
CA VAL A 606 41.23 -5.18 4.21
C VAL A 606 41.56 -6.61 4.66
N GLY A 607 41.05 -7.60 3.94
CA GLY A 607 41.21 -9.02 4.25
C GLY A 607 42.38 -9.64 3.51
N GLN A 608 42.84 -10.82 3.96
CA GLN A 608 43.86 -11.59 3.27
C GLN A 608 43.47 -11.81 1.79
N GLY A 609 44.34 -11.39 0.86
CA GLY A 609 44.11 -11.49 -0.60
C GLY A 609 43.12 -10.46 -1.20
N MET A 610 42.55 -9.55 -0.42
CA MET A 610 41.61 -8.53 -0.93
C MET A 610 42.27 -7.24 -1.43
N ILE A 611 43.56 -7.04 -1.16
CA ILE A 611 44.32 -5.85 -1.59
C ILE A 611 44.34 -5.73 -3.10
N ASP A 612 44.52 -6.85 -3.80
CA ASP A 612 44.55 -6.89 -5.25
C ASP A 612 43.17 -6.72 -5.88
N HIS A 613 42.10 -7.04 -5.14
CA HIS A 613 40.74 -7.04 -5.66
C HIS A 613 40.33 -5.68 -6.22
N ILE A 614 40.77 -4.58 -5.61
CA ILE A 614 40.44 -3.22 -6.08
C ILE A 614 41.01 -2.96 -7.49
N LEU A 615 42.15 -3.56 -7.84
CA LEU A 615 42.77 -3.41 -9.17
C LEU A 615 42.21 -4.39 -10.20
N ILE A 616 41.85 -5.62 -9.79
CA ILE A 616 41.29 -6.66 -10.67
C ILE A 616 39.79 -6.43 -10.94
N SER A 617 39.08 -5.74 -10.04
CA SER A 617 37.66 -5.42 -10.16
C SER A 617 37.32 -4.74 -11.48
N THR A 618 36.10 -4.97 -11.96
CA THR A 618 35.60 -4.26 -13.13
C THR A 618 35.58 -2.74 -12.87
N PRO A 619 35.66 -1.89 -13.90
CA PRO A 619 35.61 -0.44 -13.71
C PRO A 619 34.36 0.05 -12.95
N GLU A 620 33.23 -0.65 -13.10
CA GLU A 620 31.98 -0.38 -12.37
C GLU A 620 32.11 -0.72 -10.87
N GLU A 621 32.69 -1.87 -10.54
CA GLU A 621 32.97 -2.25 -9.14
C GLU A 621 33.97 -1.29 -8.48
N ARG A 622 34.98 -0.85 -9.23
CA ARG A 622 35.93 0.17 -8.78
C ARG A 622 35.21 1.48 -8.48
N LYS A 623 34.31 1.93 -9.36
CA LYS A 623 33.51 3.12 -9.13
C LYS A 623 32.73 3.04 -7.81
N ALA A 624 32.08 1.91 -7.53
CA ALA A 624 31.38 1.72 -6.27
C ALA A 624 32.31 1.87 -5.04
N PHE A 625 33.56 1.43 -5.15
CA PHE A 625 34.58 1.59 -4.10
C PHE A 625 34.99 3.06 -3.90
N PHE A 626 35.15 3.81 -4.99
CA PHE A 626 35.49 5.23 -4.94
C PHE A 626 34.30 6.12 -4.53
N ASP A 627 33.07 5.73 -4.83
CA ASP A 627 31.87 6.44 -4.36
C ASP A 627 31.74 6.33 -2.83
N ASP A 628 32.09 5.18 -2.26
CA ASP A 628 32.22 5.00 -0.82
C ASP A 628 33.40 5.83 -0.27
N ALA A 629 34.56 5.84 -0.96
CA ALA A 629 35.74 6.63 -0.57
C ALA A 629 35.53 8.15 -0.64
N THR A 630 34.74 8.64 -1.58
CA THR A 630 34.46 10.07 -1.76
C THR A 630 33.43 10.59 -0.75
N GLY A 631 32.82 9.70 0.05
CA GLY A 631 31.79 10.03 1.02
C GLY A 631 30.47 10.44 0.35
N VAL A 632 30.28 10.12 -0.94
CA VAL A 632 29.03 10.42 -1.66
C VAL A 632 27.96 9.35 -1.44
N LYS A 633 28.35 8.17 -0.92
CA LYS A 633 27.44 7.04 -0.67
C LYS A 633 26.20 7.39 0.14
N PRO A 634 26.26 8.16 1.25
CA PRO A 634 25.05 8.56 1.99
C PRO A 634 24.09 9.39 1.13
N PHE A 635 24.62 10.27 0.28
CA PHE A 635 23.82 11.07 -0.64
C PHE A 635 23.24 10.21 -1.77
N GLN A 636 23.99 9.22 -2.28
CA GLN A 636 23.48 8.26 -3.26
C GLN A 636 22.37 7.37 -2.69
N LEU A 637 22.48 6.92 -1.43
CA LEU A 637 21.44 6.16 -0.73
C LEU A 637 20.18 7.02 -0.53
N LYS A 638 20.33 8.25 -0.03
CA LYS A 638 19.22 9.21 0.09
C LYS A 638 18.59 9.54 -1.26
N ARG A 639 19.39 9.67 -2.32
CA ARG A 639 18.90 9.87 -3.69
C ARG A 639 18.10 8.66 -4.16
N HIS A 640 18.59 7.44 -3.93
CA HIS A 640 17.87 6.22 -4.29
C HIS A 640 16.53 6.12 -3.55
N GLU A 641 16.50 6.43 -2.25
CA GLU A 641 15.26 6.51 -1.48
C GLU A 641 14.31 7.60 -2.01
N ALA A 642 14.83 8.77 -2.37
CA ALA A 642 14.05 9.85 -2.99
C ALA A 642 13.48 9.44 -4.34
N ILE A 643 14.22 8.70 -5.17
CA ILE A 643 13.74 8.15 -6.44
C ILE A 643 12.65 7.11 -6.20
N LEU A 644 12.82 6.19 -5.25
CA LEU A 644 11.79 5.21 -4.89
C LEU A 644 10.52 5.91 -4.36
N LYS A 645 10.69 6.96 -3.55
CA LYS A 645 9.58 7.79 -3.07
C LYS A 645 8.89 8.51 -4.23
N LEU A 646 9.63 9.07 -5.17
CA LEU A 646 9.11 9.73 -6.37
C LEU A 646 8.30 8.74 -7.21
N LYS A 647 8.83 7.53 -7.45
CA LYS A 647 8.14 6.47 -8.18
C LYS A 647 6.79 6.13 -7.53
N ARG A 648 6.79 5.86 -6.22
CA ARG A 648 5.55 5.58 -5.45
C ARG A 648 4.57 6.75 -5.49
N THR A 649 5.06 7.99 -5.41
CA THR A 649 4.22 9.20 -5.44
C THR A 649 3.59 9.38 -6.83
N HIS A 650 4.31 9.02 -7.89
CA HIS A 650 3.81 9.05 -9.26
C HIS A 650 2.74 7.97 -9.51
N GLU A 651 2.96 6.75 -9.02
CA GLU A 651 1.96 5.67 -9.03
C GLU A 651 0.67 6.12 -8.31
N ASN A 652 0.80 6.66 -7.09
CA ASN A 652 -0.35 7.20 -6.34
C ASN A 652 -1.05 8.36 -7.08
N LEU A 653 -0.31 9.22 -7.77
CA LEU A 653 -0.90 10.32 -8.54
C LEU A 653 -1.76 9.79 -9.68
N VAL A 654 -1.26 8.80 -10.42
CA VAL A 654 -2.00 8.15 -11.51
C VAL A 654 -3.30 7.55 -10.98
N ASP A 655 -3.25 6.84 -9.85
CA ASP A 655 -4.45 6.25 -9.23
C ASP A 655 -5.49 7.32 -8.85
N VAL A 656 -5.05 8.42 -8.22
CA VAL A 656 -5.95 9.51 -7.81
C VAL A 656 -6.52 10.26 -9.02
N GLU A 657 -5.74 10.48 -10.08
CA GLU A 657 -6.20 11.08 -11.33
C GLU A 657 -7.25 10.21 -12.04
N MET A 658 -7.12 8.88 -12.00
CA MET A 658 -8.15 7.97 -12.52
C MET A 658 -9.47 8.11 -11.75
N LEU A 659 -9.41 8.17 -10.41
CA LEU A 659 -10.58 8.39 -9.57
C LEU A 659 -11.26 9.74 -9.85
N LEU A 660 -10.49 10.80 -10.07
CA LEU A 660 -11.05 12.11 -10.48
C LEU A 660 -11.76 12.03 -11.83
N ARG A 661 -11.16 11.36 -12.83
CA ARG A 661 -11.78 11.17 -14.15
C ARG A 661 -13.07 10.37 -14.09
N GLU A 662 -13.20 9.44 -13.15
CA GLU A 662 -14.43 8.69 -12.90
C GLU A 662 -15.52 9.55 -12.24
N ILE A 663 -15.15 10.37 -11.25
CA ILE A 663 -16.10 11.21 -10.49
C ILE A 663 -16.59 12.42 -11.30
N GLU A 664 -15.75 13.01 -12.15
CA GLU A 664 -16.06 14.22 -12.90
C GLU A 664 -17.36 14.17 -13.74
N PRO A 665 -17.64 13.14 -14.57
CA PRO A 665 -18.89 13.05 -15.31
C PRO A 665 -20.11 12.90 -14.38
N ARG A 666 -19.99 12.18 -13.25
CA ARG A 666 -21.06 12.04 -12.25
C ARG A 666 -21.35 13.37 -11.57
N LEU A 667 -20.31 14.12 -11.18
CA LEU A 667 -20.44 15.46 -10.59
C LEU A 667 -21.10 16.45 -11.57
N ARG A 668 -20.74 16.42 -12.85
CA ARG A 668 -21.36 17.28 -13.88
C ARG A 668 -22.85 16.98 -14.05
N SER A 669 -23.24 15.71 -13.98
CA SER A 669 -24.65 15.29 -14.02
C SER A 669 -25.41 15.76 -12.77
N LEU A 670 -24.87 15.48 -11.58
CA LEU A 670 -25.45 15.89 -10.30
C LEU A 670 -25.56 17.41 -10.17
N LYS A 671 -24.56 18.18 -10.63
CA LYS A 671 -24.61 19.66 -10.67
C LYS A 671 -25.78 20.19 -11.50
N ARG A 672 -26.06 19.57 -12.66
CA ARG A 672 -27.20 19.95 -13.50
C ARG A 672 -28.54 19.62 -12.82
N GLN A 673 -28.60 18.53 -12.08
CA GLN A 673 -29.80 18.13 -11.34
C GLN A 673 -30.02 19.05 -10.12
N ALA A 674 -28.96 19.34 -9.35
CA ALA A 674 -28.96 20.27 -8.22
C ALA A 674 -29.37 21.69 -8.62
N SER A 675 -28.78 22.24 -9.68
CA SER A 675 -29.14 23.58 -10.18
C SER A 675 -30.60 23.68 -10.65
N ARG A 676 -31.18 22.59 -11.19
CA ARG A 676 -32.62 22.54 -11.51
C ARG A 676 -33.49 22.52 -10.24
N LEU A 677 -33.03 21.87 -9.16
CA LEU A 677 -33.73 21.87 -7.87
C LEU A 677 -33.66 23.24 -7.17
N GLU A 678 -32.54 23.94 -7.25
CA GLU A 678 -32.41 25.32 -6.74
C GLU A 678 -33.34 26.29 -7.50
N GLN A 679 -33.32 26.25 -8.83
CA GLN A 679 -34.23 27.05 -9.66
C GLN A 679 -35.70 26.76 -9.35
N ARG A 680 -36.03 25.50 -9.05
CA ARG A 680 -37.38 25.13 -8.61
C ARG A 680 -37.75 25.78 -7.28
N ASP A 681 -36.85 25.78 -6.29
CA ASP A 681 -37.13 26.37 -4.98
C ASP A 681 -37.35 27.88 -5.08
N GLU A 682 -36.54 28.58 -5.88
CA GLU A 682 -36.74 30.02 -6.17
C GLU A 682 -38.09 30.30 -6.85
N ILE A 683 -38.46 29.51 -7.85
CA ILE A 683 -39.75 29.62 -8.55
C ILE A 683 -40.91 29.30 -7.58
N GLN A 684 -40.74 28.32 -6.69
CA GLN A 684 -41.74 27.91 -5.70
C GLN A 684 -41.94 28.98 -4.62
N GLN A 685 -40.87 29.59 -4.11
CA GLN A 685 -40.96 30.70 -3.16
C GLN A 685 -41.63 31.93 -3.80
N SER A 686 -41.26 32.24 -5.04
CA SER A 686 -41.86 33.35 -5.81
C SER A 686 -43.36 33.11 -6.06
N LEU A 687 -43.74 31.88 -6.44
CA LEU A 687 -45.14 31.49 -6.58
C LEU A 687 -45.90 31.62 -5.26
N HIS A 688 -45.31 31.15 -4.15
CA HIS A 688 -45.94 31.22 -2.84
C HIS A 688 -46.18 32.65 -2.36
N ALA A 689 -45.23 33.56 -2.60
CA ALA A 689 -45.37 34.98 -2.26
C ALA A 689 -46.48 35.65 -3.08
N LEU A 690 -46.49 35.41 -4.39
CA LEU A 690 -47.48 35.99 -5.31
C LEU A 690 -48.90 35.43 -5.07
N GLU A 691 -49.02 34.13 -4.74
CA GLU A 691 -50.28 33.52 -4.30
C GLU A 691 -50.83 34.18 -3.03
N ALA A 692 -49.98 34.41 -2.02
CA ALA A 692 -50.38 35.03 -0.77
C ALA A 692 -50.86 36.48 -0.98
N GLU A 693 -50.17 37.25 -1.84
CA GLU A 693 -50.53 38.62 -2.17
C GLU A 693 -51.86 38.69 -2.96
N TYR A 694 -52.00 37.88 -4.02
CA TYR A 694 -53.19 37.87 -4.88
C TYR A 694 -54.45 37.40 -4.13
N TYR A 695 -54.40 36.21 -3.51
CA TYR A 695 -55.55 35.67 -2.80
C TYR A 695 -55.85 36.44 -1.50
N GLY A 696 -54.81 36.93 -0.81
CA GLY A 696 -54.97 37.79 0.37
C GLY A 696 -55.66 39.11 0.03
N GLY A 697 -55.26 39.77 -1.07
CA GLY A 697 -55.90 40.99 -1.55
C GLY A 697 -57.37 40.80 -1.91
N GLN A 698 -57.70 39.72 -2.63
CA GLN A 698 -59.09 39.41 -2.98
C GLN A 698 -59.96 39.09 -1.75
N TRP A 699 -59.41 38.34 -0.79
CA TRP A 699 -60.11 37.99 0.44
C TRP A 699 -60.51 39.22 1.24
N TRP A 700 -59.56 40.12 1.51
CA TRP A 700 -59.81 41.30 2.32
C TRP A 700 -60.67 42.37 1.62
N GLU A 701 -60.58 42.50 0.30
CA GLU A 701 -61.48 43.34 -0.48
C GLU A 701 -62.93 42.83 -0.41
N LEU A 702 -63.12 41.51 -0.50
CA LEU A 702 -64.43 40.90 -0.41
C LEU A 702 -65.04 41.01 1.00
N VAL A 703 -64.22 40.86 2.05
CA VAL A 703 -64.63 41.11 3.44
C VAL A 703 -65.10 42.57 3.62
N ARG A 704 -64.38 43.54 3.04
CA ARG A 704 -64.77 44.96 3.07
C ARG A 704 -66.10 45.21 2.38
N GLN A 705 -66.32 44.59 1.21
CA GLN A 705 -67.58 44.73 0.45
C GLN A 705 -68.76 44.12 1.21
N LEU A 706 -68.58 42.95 1.83
CA LEU A 706 -69.58 42.32 2.68
C LEU A 706 -69.98 43.19 3.87
N GLU A 707 -68.99 43.76 4.59
CA GLU A 707 -69.26 44.66 5.72
C GLU A 707 -70.03 45.93 5.29
N ALA A 708 -69.67 46.52 4.15
CA ALA A 708 -70.33 47.72 3.62
C ALA A 708 -71.80 47.44 3.26
N VAL A 709 -72.08 46.37 2.51
CA VAL A 709 -73.44 45.99 2.11
C VAL A 709 -74.29 45.61 3.32
N LYS A 710 -73.73 44.88 4.28
CA LYS A 710 -74.42 44.51 5.52
C LYS A 710 -74.85 45.73 6.33
N THR A 711 -74.00 46.76 6.39
CA THR A 711 -74.31 48.02 7.08
C THR A 711 -75.43 48.79 6.38
N GLN A 712 -75.42 48.84 5.04
CA GLN A 712 -76.49 49.48 4.25
C GLN A 712 -77.83 48.73 4.37
N PHE A 713 -77.79 47.39 4.43
CA PHE A 713 -78.98 46.58 4.61
C PHE A 713 -79.66 46.89 5.96
N THR A 714 -78.86 46.98 7.03
CA THR A 714 -79.40 47.31 8.37
C THR A 714 -80.02 48.69 8.44
N SER A 715 -79.42 49.72 7.83
CA SER A 715 -79.98 51.08 7.86
C SER A 715 -81.27 51.23 7.04
N ALA A 716 -81.37 50.52 5.92
CA ALA A 716 -82.58 50.48 5.10
C ALA A 716 -83.74 49.79 5.84
N ASP A 717 -83.47 48.68 6.55
CA ASP A 717 -84.49 47.96 7.32
C ASP A 717 -85.05 48.80 8.48
N ASP A 718 -84.21 49.58 9.15
CA ASP A 718 -84.64 50.48 10.24
C ASP A 718 -85.48 51.67 9.72
N SER A 719 -85.14 52.22 8.55
CA SER A 719 -85.91 53.30 7.92
C SER A 719 -87.32 52.85 7.53
N ILE A 720 -87.49 51.61 7.05
CA ILE A 720 -88.81 51.02 6.75
C ILE A 720 -89.67 50.92 8.01
N LYS A 721 -89.08 50.52 9.14
CA LYS A 721 -89.80 50.41 10.42
C LYS A 721 -90.33 51.78 10.86
N GLN A 722 -89.53 52.84 10.73
CA GLN A 722 -89.93 54.19 11.12
C GLN A 722 -91.12 54.70 10.29
N GLU A 723 -91.05 54.63 8.95
CA GLU A 723 -92.13 55.12 8.07
C GLU A 723 -93.46 54.36 8.25
N ARG A 724 -93.42 53.05 8.51
CA ARG A 724 -94.63 52.25 8.81
C ARG A 724 -95.35 52.72 10.08
N THR A 725 -94.61 53.21 11.08
CA THR A 725 -95.23 53.74 12.31
C THR A 725 -95.91 55.10 12.11
N GLU A 726 -95.49 55.88 11.12
CA GLU A 726 -96.14 57.15 10.78
C GLU A 726 -97.39 56.94 9.93
N LEU A 727 -97.35 56.01 8.96
CA LEU A 727 -98.49 55.66 8.12
C LEU A 727 -99.70 55.22 8.95
N THR A 728 -99.47 54.36 9.95
CA THR A 728 -100.53 53.86 10.84
C THR A 728 -101.21 54.96 11.66
N LYS A 729 -100.50 56.04 12.03
CA LYS A 729 -101.10 57.20 12.71
C LYS A 729 -101.99 58.03 11.77
N LEU A 730 -101.58 58.17 10.51
CA LEU A 730 -102.33 58.90 9.48
C LEU A 730 -103.60 58.16 9.06
N GLU A 731 -103.53 56.83 8.91
CA GLU A 731 -104.70 55.97 8.62
C GLU A 731 -105.81 56.13 9.67
N GLN A 732 -105.45 56.12 10.95
CA GLN A 732 -106.41 56.33 12.04
C GLN A 732 -107.11 57.70 12.01
N SER A 733 -106.41 58.74 11.52
CA SER A 733 -106.96 60.10 11.45
C SER A 733 -107.92 60.28 10.26
N ALA A 734 -107.62 59.63 9.13
CA ALA A 734 -108.47 59.66 7.93
C ALA A 734 -109.81 58.93 8.15
N ASP A 735 -109.80 57.77 8.82
CA ASP A 735 -111.00 56.98 9.14
C ASP A 735 -111.98 57.75 10.07
N ALA A 736 -111.46 58.62 10.93
CA ALA A 736 -112.29 59.44 11.82
C ALA A 736 -113.10 60.51 11.05
N LEU A 737 -112.51 61.08 10.00
CA LEU A 737 -113.13 62.11 9.15
C LEU A 737 -114.15 61.51 8.17
N GLU A 738 -113.88 60.34 7.58
CA GLU A 738 -114.83 59.65 6.67
C GLU A 738 -116.16 59.29 7.35
N ARG A 739 -116.14 58.98 8.65
CA ARG A 739 -117.39 58.67 9.40
C ARG A 739 -118.27 59.89 9.66
N ALA A 740 -117.73 61.11 9.60
CA ALA A 740 -118.50 62.34 9.81
C ALA A 740 -119.32 62.73 8.56
N GLU A 741 -118.83 62.43 7.35
CA GLU A 741 -119.44 62.83 6.06
C GLU A 741 -120.69 62.01 5.68
N GLN A 742 -120.93 60.82 6.27
CA GLN A 742 -121.99 59.89 5.84
C GLN A 742 -123.40 60.10 6.44
N ARG A 743 -123.71 61.23 7.10
CA ARG A 743 -125.08 61.52 7.61
C ARG A 743 -125.94 62.24 6.54
N PRO A 744 -127.09 61.69 6.09
CA PRO A 744 -127.93 62.36 5.09
C PRO A 744 -128.71 63.55 5.68
N ASP A 745 -128.51 64.73 5.10
CA ASP A 745 -129.07 66.00 5.58
C ASP A 745 -130.51 66.23 5.09
N THR A 746 -131.48 66.00 5.97
CA THR A 746 -132.92 66.20 5.71
C THR A 746 -133.39 67.64 5.91
N GLY A 747 -132.51 68.55 6.38
CA GLY A 747 -132.83 69.94 6.69
C GLY A 747 -133.07 70.80 5.46
N LEU A 748 -132.16 70.72 4.47
CA LEU A 748 -132.20 71.54 3.25
C LEU A 748 -133.45 71.29 2.39
N ILE A 749 -133.89 70.02 2.31
CA ILE A 749 -135.05 69.61 1.50
C ILE A 749 -136.35 70.21 2.05
N LYS A 750 -136.52 70.23 3.38
CA LYS A 750 -137.73 70.78 4.02
C LYS A 750 -137.87 72.29 3.80
N LEU A 751 -136.76 73.03 3.84
CA LEU A 751 -136.75 74.48 3.61
C LEU A 751 -137.18 74.84 2.17
N GLN A 752 -136.77 74.05 1.17
CA GLN A 752 -137.16 74.25 -0.23
C GLN A 752 -138.65 73.98 -0.49
N GLU A 753 -139.27 73.02 0.20
CA GLU A 753 -140.70 72.72 0.06
C GLU A 753 -141.59 73.86 0.58
N VAL A 754 -141.22 74.45 1.72
CA VAL A 754 -141.97 75.55 2.34
C VAL A 754 -141.95 76.80 1.45
N TYR A 755 -140.81 77.14 0.85
CA TYR A 755 -140.70 78.26 -0.10
C TYR A 755 -141.68 78.14 -1.27
N ARG A 756 -141.78 76.95 -1.89
CA ARG A 756 -142.70 76.69 -3.01
C ARG A 756 -144.18 76.84 -2.63
N ALA A 757 -144.55 76.46 -1.41
CA ALA A 757 -145.94 76.51 -0.95
C ALA A 757 -146.44 77.95 -0.78
N VAL A 758 -145.60 78.85 -0.26
CA VAL A 758 -145.93 80.26 -0.03
C VAL A 758 -146.12 81.00 -1.36
N GLN A 759 -145.29 80.71 -2.37
CA GLN A 759 -145.38 81.30 -3.71
C GLN A 759 -146.72 81.03 -4.41
N LYS A 760 -147.28 79.82 -4.27
CA LYS A 760 -148.61 79.48 -4.82
C LYS A 760 -149.75 80.34 -4.27
N LYS A 761 -149.69 80.72 -2.99
CA LYS A 761 -150.74 81.53 -2.34
C LYS A 761 -150.82 82.95 -2.92
N GLN A 762 -149.68 83.54 -3.28
CA GLN A 762 -149.62 84.88 -3.88
C GLN A 762 -150.39 84.95 -5.22
N HIS A 763 -150.21 83.95 -6.07
CA HIS A 763 -150.84 83.91 -7.40
C HIS A 763 -152.37 83.85 -7.33
N ALA A 764 -152.94 83.05 -6.43
CA ALA A 764 -154.39 82.90 -6.29
C ALA A 764 -155.09 84.20 -5.85
N LEU A 765 -154.38 85.03 -5.09
CA LEU A 765 -154.92 86.28 -4.55
C LEU A 765 -155.10 87.36 -5.62
N ARG A 766 -154.15 87.49 -6.56
CA ARG A 766 -154.24 88.44 -7.69
C ARG A 766 -155.46 88.20 -8.59
N GLN A 767 -155.82 86.93 -8.78
CA GLN A 767 -156.92 86.56 -9.69
C GLN A 767 -158.29 87.06 -9.20
N LYS A 768 -158.50 87.08 -7.87
CA LYS A 768 -159.74 87.57 -7.25
C LYS A 768 -159.92 89.09 -7.36
N GLN A 769 -158.82 89.85 -7.41
CA GLN A 769 -158.89 91.32 -7.58
C GLN A 769 -159.54 91.67 -8.93
N PHE A 770 -159.09 91.02 -10.00
CA PHE A 770 -159.53 91.30 -11.37
C PHE A 770 -161.02 91.06 -11.61
N GLN A 771 -161.62 90.07 -10.94
CA GLN A 771 -163.03 89.71 -11.14
C GLN A 771 -164.00 90.75 -10.58
N THR A 772 -163.61 91.45 -9.52
CA THR A 772 -164.46 92.40 -8.79
C THR A 772 -164.62 93.74 -9.55
N GLU A 773 -163.64 94.11 -10.39
CA GLU A 773 -163.71 95.32 -11.23
C GLU A 773 -164.79 95.21 -12.32
N LYS A 774 -165.04 94.00 -12.83
CA LYS A 774 -165.91 93.75 -13.99
C LYS A 774 -167.42 93.87 -13.68
N GLU A 775 -167.84 93.63 -12.44
CA GLU A 775 -169.26 93.66 -12.04
C GLU A 775 -169.83 95.09 -11.92
N ILE A 776 -168.98 96.09 -11.68
CA ILE A 776 -169.38 97.49 -11.49
C ILE A 776 -170.00 98.09 -12.76
N GLU A 777 -169.60 97.60 -13.94
CA GLU A 777 -169.96 98.18 -15.23
C GLU A 777 -171.36 97.72 -15.73
N LEU A 778 -171.80 96.53 -15.33
CA LEU A 778 -173.05 95.90 -15.76
C LEU A 778 -174.33 96.51 -15.15
N THR A 779 -174.22 97.19 -14.02
CA THR A 779 -175.38 97.71 -13.26
C THR A 779 -176.05 98.94 -13.89
N LYS A 780 -175.35 99.70 -14.74
CA LYS A 780 -175.88 100.93 -15.37
C LYS A 780 -176.94 100.68 -16.46
N VAL A 781 -176.98 99.49 -17.06
CA VAL A 781 -177.77 99.21 -18.28
C VAL A 781 -179.21 98.72 -18.00
N ARG A 782 -179.51 98.22 -16.79
CA ARG A 782 -180.80 97.56 -16.48
C ARG A 782 -182.00 98.48 -16.20
N ALA A 783 -181.81 99.79 -16.04
CA ALA A 783 -182.86 100.67 -15.50
C ALA A 783 -183.87 101.24 -16.54
N GLN A 784 -183.64 101.05 -17.84
CA GLN A 784 -184.45 101.69 -18.91
C GLN A 784 -185.73 100.91 -19.36
N SER A 785 -185.91 99.63 -19.03
CA SER A 785 -186.76 98.74 -19.85
C SER A 785 -188.20 98.42 -19.36
N ASN A 786 -188.66 98.82 -18.16
CA ASN A 786 -189.88 98.22 -17.53
C ASN A 786 -191.23 99.00 -17.62
N TRP A 787 -191.57 99.55 -18.80
CA TRP A 787 -192.79 100.26 -19.34
C TRP A 787 -194.22 99.70 -19.61
N ALA A 788 -194.99 99.03 -18.73
CA ALA A 788 -196.39 98.51 -18.97
C ALA A 788 -197.67 99.37 -18.60
N PRO A 789 -198.72 99.55 -19.45
CA PRO A 789 -200.13 99.66 -18.99
C PRO A 789 -201.08 98.50 -19.44
N LEU A 790 -202.22 98.34 -18.73
CA LEU A 790 -203.04 97.11 -18.54
C LEU A 790 -203.77 96.46 -19.75
N PRO A 791 -204.11 95.15 -19.70
CA PRO A 791 -204.72 94.37 -20.80
C PRO A 791 -206.23 94.58 -21.02
N LEU A 792 -206.66 94.45 -22.28
CA LEU A 792 -208.02 94.75 -22.80
C LEU A 792 -209.17 93.95 -22.14
N VAL A 793 -208.92 92.72 -21.66
CA VAL A 793 -209.95 91.86 -21.03
C VAL A 793 -210.40 92.40 -19.68
N GLN A 794 -209.47 92.95 -18.89
CA GLN A 794 -209.78 93.54 -17.58
C GLN A 794 -210.50 94.88 -17.72
N ILE A 795 -210.26 95.62 -18.81
CA ILE A 795 -210.97 96.86 -19.13
C ILE A 795 -212.43 96.56 -19.51
N MET A 796 -212.67 95.49 -20.29
CA MET A 796 -214.05 95.10 -20.67
C MET A 796 -214.91 94.65 -19.47
N GLN A 797 -214.34 93.87 -18.54
CA GLN A 797 -215.07 93.41 -17.34
C GLN A 797 -215.55 94.55 -16.44
N GLU A 798 -214.71 95.56 -16.19
CA GLU A 798 -215.10 96.71 -15.35
C GLU A 798 -216.14 97.62 -16.03
N VAL A 799 -216.13 97.71 -17.37
CA VAL A 799 -217.15 98.47 -18.12
C VAL A 799 -218.51 97.76 -18.12
N GLU A 800 -218.54 96.44 -18.25
CA GLU A 800 -219.79 95.65 -18.26
C GLU A 800 -220.54 95.72 -16.91
N GLU A 801 -219.79 95.70 -15.81
CA GLU A 801 -220.30 95.90 -14.44
C GLU A 801 -220.93 97.30 -14.23
N VAL A 802 -220.31 98.36 -14.76
CA VAL A 802 -220.84 99.73 -14.71
C VAL A 802 -222.17 99.86 -15.49
N VAL A 803 -222.31 99.16 -16.62
CA VAL A 803 -223.55 99.14 -17.42
C VAL A 803 -224.69 98.40 -16.70
N LYS A 804 -224.37 97.32 -15.97
CA LYS A 804 -225.36 96.53 -15.20
C LYS A 804 -225.98 97.36 -14.08
N GLY A 805 -225.16 98.17 -13.38
CA GLY A 805 -225.62 99.10 -12.35
C GLY A 805 -226.61 100.14 -12.88
N LEU A 806 -226.30 100.79 -14.02
CA LEU A 806 -227.18 101.81 -14.63
C LEU A 806 -228.57 101.28 -15.04
N ARG A 807 -228.72 99.98 -15.38
CA ARG A 807 -230.02 99.39 -15.76
C ARG A 807 -231.01 99.23 -14.59
N GLY A 808 -230.52 99.08 -13.35
CA GLY A 808 -231.38 98.90 -12.16
C GLY A 808 -232.20 100.14 -11.77
N LEU A 809 -231.72 101.34 -12.14
CA LEU A 809 -232.39 102.62 -11.83
C LEU A 809 -233.80 102.73 -12.40
N LYS A 810 -234.12 102.02 -13.50
CA LYS A 810 -235.39 102.16 -14.24
C LYS A 810 -236.66 101.67 -13.50
N GLY A 811 -236.55 100.99 -12.35
CA GLY A 811 -237.70 100.44 -11.61
C GLY A 811 -237.94 101.03 -10.22
N LEU A 812 -237.01 101.84 -9.71
CA LEU A 812 -236.99 102.27 -8.31
C LEU A 812 -237.66 103.66 -8.18
N LYS A 813 -238.80 103.71 -7.47
CA LYS A 813 -239.54 104.96 -7.15
C LYS A 813 -239.12 105.59 -5.83
N ASP A 814 -238.18 104.95 -5.13
CA ASP A 814 -237.62 105.45 -3.89
C ASP A 814 -236.32 106.22 -4.16
N ALA A 815 -236.26 107.49 -3.74
CA ALA A 815 -235.17 108.42 -4.03
C ALA A 815 -233.87 108.06 -3.27
N ALA A 816 -233.97 107.42 -2.11
CA ALA A 816 -232.81 106.99 -1.33
C ALA A 816 -231.98 105.91 -2.06
N ALA A 817 -232.65 105.01 -2.78
CA ALA A 817 -231.98 103.93 -3.53
C ALA A 817 -231.24 104.42 -4.79
N ILE A 818 -231.71 105.51 -5.42
CA ILE A 818 -231.11 106.08 -6.64
C ILE A 818 -229.73 106.67 -6.36
N LEU A 819 -229.59 107.41 -5.26
CA LEU A 819 -228.33 108.05 -4.86
C LEU A 819 -227.24 107.03 -4.50
N GLU A 820 -227.59 105.94 -3.84
CA GLU A 820 -226.64 104.89 -3.43
C GLU A 820 -225.98 104.22 -4.66
N LEU A 821 -226.76 103.98 -5.71
CA LEU A 821 -226.27 103.32 -6.90
C LEU A 821 -225.35 104.22 -7.77
N VAL A 822 -225.64 105.51 -7.83
CA VAL A 822 -224.87 106.47 -8.66
C VAL A 822 -223.46 106.67 -8.10
N ASP A 823 -223.29 106.66 -6.77
CA ASP A 823 -221.97 106.85 -6.13
C ASP A 823 -221.02 105.66 -6.39
N VAL A 824 -221.57 104.45 -6.44
CA VAL A 824 -220.81 103.24 -6.82
C VAL A 824 -220.26 103.35 -8.25
N VAL A 825 -221.02 103.95 -9.17
CA VAL A 825 -220.65 104.09 -10.59
C VAL A 825 -219.50 105.10 -10.80
N LEU A 826 -219.48 106.21 -10.07
CA LEU A 826 -218.44 107.25 -10.18
C LEU A 826 -217.05 106.76 -9.73
N LYS A 827 -216.97 106.08 -8.58
CA LYS A 827 -215.69 105.58 -8.02
C LYS A 827 -214.95 104.62 -8.95
N ARG A 828 -215.69 103.81 -9.70
CA ARG A 828 -215.08 102.90 -10.68
C ARG A 828 -214.45 103.65 -11.86
N SER A 829 -215.02 104.79 -12.28
CA SER A 829 -214.53 105.54 -13.45
C SER A 829 -213.18 106.22 -13.23
N GLU A 830 -212.90 106.76 -12.04
CA GLU A 830 -211.64 107.48 -11.75
C GLU A 830 -210.41 106.56 -11.77
N LYS A 831 -210.57 105.33 -11.26
CA LYS A 831 -209.47 104.36 -11.13
C LYS A 831 -208.89 103.95 -12.49
N LEU A 832 -209.72 104.02 -13.54
CA LEU A 832 -209.35 103.65 -14.90
C LEU A 832 -208.43 104.69 -15.58
N SER A 833 -208.50 105.97 -15.18
CA SER A 833 -207.78 107.07 -15.85
C SER A 833 -206.28 107.14 -15.53
N LYS A 834 -205.86 106.80 -14.30
CA LYS A 834 -204.45 106.92 -13.86
C LYS A 834 -203.49 105.93 -14.51
N CYS A 835 -203.99 104.87 -15.14
CA CYS A 835 -203.18 103.75 -15.57
C CYS A 835 -202.56 103.91 -16.98
N LEU A 836 -202.48 105.12 -17.58
CA LEU A 836 -202.16 105.30 -19.01
C LEU A 836 -200.98 106.27 -19.44
N GLN A 837 -199.97 106.71 -18.63
CA GLN A 837 -198.82 107.63 -19.06
C GLN A 837 -197.36 107.39 -18.44
N ARG A 838 -196.17 107.70 -19.09
CA ARG A 838 -194.73 107.60 -18.54
C ARG A 838 -193.49 108.39 -19.18
N PRO A 839 -192.24 108.40 -18.54
CA PRO A 839 -191.06 109.35 -18.64
C PRO A 839 -189.59 108.84 -19.05
N ASN A 840 -188.52 109.72 -18.96
CA ASN A 840 -187.16 109.80 -19.64
C ASN A 840 -185.83 109.53 -18.78
N PRO A 841 -184.56 109.42 -19.32
CA PRO A 841 -183.44 108.58 -18.79
C PRO A 841 -182.09 109.14 -18.17
N ASP A 842 -181.80 110.43 -17.93
CA ASP A 842 -180.45 110.88 -17.45
C ASP A 842 -180.17 110.84 -15.91
N ASP A 843 -181.08 110.34 -15.07
CA ASP A 843 -181.05 110.54 -13.60
C ASP A 843 -180.58 109.34 -12.70
N ILE A 844 -179.68 108.43 -13.14
CA ILE A 844 -179.41 107.15 -12.41
C ILE A 844 -177.92 106.95 -11.97
N LYS A 845 -177.66 106.69 -10.66
CA LYS A 845 -176.32 106.53 -10.01
C LYS A 845 -175.91 105.05 -9.69
N PRO A 846 -174.60 104.67 -9.70
CA PRO A 846 -174.08 103.29 -9.42
C PRO A 846 -173.79 102.92 -7.93
N ASP A 847 -173.54 101.61 -7.64
CA ASP A 847 -173.64 100.92 -6.33
C ASP A 847 -172.34 100.89 -5.44
N PRO A 848 -172.35 101.31 -4.15
CA PRO A 848 -171.17 101.44 -3.28
C PRO A 848 -170.44 100.17 -2.80
N VAL A 849 -171.08 99.00 -2.77
CA VAL A 849 -170.55 97.80 -2.07
C VAL A 849 -169.34 97.16 -2.78
N LEU A 850 -169.34 97.19 -4.11
CA LEU A 850 -168.31 96.52 -4.94
C LEU A 850 -166.94 97.20 -4.87
N VAL A 851 -166.90 98.50 -4.54
CA VAL A 851 -165.66 99.30 -4.47
C VAL A 851 -164.82 98.96 -3.23
N GLN A 852 -165.47 98.60 -2.11
CA GLN A 852 -164.79 98.34 -0.84
C GLN A 852 -164.03 97.00 -0.87
N LYS A 853 -164.59 95.99 -1.53
CA LYS A 853 -164.05 94.62 -1.62
C LYS A 853 -162.72 94.52 -2.39
N LEU A 854 -162.49 95.43 -3.34
CA LEU A 854 -161.23 95.49 -4.11
C LEU A 854 -160.03 95.92 -3.25
N LYS A 855 -160.26 96.73 -2.21
CA LYS A 855 -159.21 97.35 -1.40
C LYS A 855 -158.57 96.36 -0.41
N GLU A 856 -159.36 95.46 0.18
CA GLU A 856 -158.89 94.42 1.09
C GLU A 856 -157.95 93.41 0.40
N LEU A 857 -158.29 93.02 -0.83
CA LEU A 857 -157.51 92.03 -1.58
C LEU A 857 -156.10 92.52 -1.94
N LYS A 858 -155.86 93.84 -2.04
CA LYS A 858 -154.52 94.40 -2.27
C LYS A 858 -153.62 94.37 -1.04
N GLY A 859 -154.18 94.44 0.16
CA GLY A 859 -153.40 94.42 1.41
C GLY A 859 -152.76 93.05 1.70
N GLN A 860 -153.48 91.97 1.40
CA GLN A 860 -153.04 90.60 1.70
C GLN A 860 -151.84 90.13 0.84
N GLU A 861 -151.64 90.71 -0.34
CA GLU A 861 -150.53 90.36 -1.24
C GLU A 861 -149.16 90.78 -0.68
N GLY A 862 -149.10 91.95 -0.02
CA GLY A 862 -147.85 92.52 0.49
C GLY A 862 -147.22 91.71 1.63
N THR A 863 -148.03 91.01 2.42
CA THR A 863 -147.55 90.15 3.52
C THR A 863 -146.83 88.90 3.03
N ILE A 864 -147.35 88.25 1.99
CA ILE A 864 -146.80 86.99 1.45
C ILE A 864 -145.42 87.22 0.80
N GLN A 865 -145.19 88.42 0.24
CA GLN A 865 -143.91 88.75 -0.38
C GLN A 865 -142.74 88.73 0.63
N LYS A 866 -142.95 89.21 1.86
CA LYS A 866 -141.90 89.27 2.89
C LYS A 866 -141.50 87.90 3.44
N GLU A 867 -142.41 86.92 3.43
CA GLU A 867 -142.12 85.56 3.90
C GLU A 867 -141.18 84.80 2.96
N LEU A 868 -141.24 85.07 1.66
CA LEU A 868 -140.37 84.40 0.67
C LEU A 868 -138.91 84.83 0.79
N GLU A 869 -138.65 86.12 0.99
CA GLU A 869 -137.28 86.67 1.11
C GLU A 869 -136.51 86.09 2.31
N GLY A 870 -137.20 85.78 3.43
CA GLY A 870 -136.56 85.20 4.62
C GLY A 870 -136.13 83.74 4.47
N LEU A 871 -136.82 82.96 3.64
CA LEU A 871 -136.53 81.54 3.44
C LEU A 871 -135.32 81.32 2.52
N GLU A 872 -135.08 82.23 1.58
CA GLU A 872 -133.98 82.14 0.61
C GLU A 872 -132.60 82.25 1.30
N ALA A 873 -132.46 83.18 2.26
CA ALA A 873 -131.20 83.38 2.99
C ALA A 873 -130.76 82.17 3.84
N GLN A 874 -131.70 81.34 4.31
CA GLN A 874 -131.38 80.16 5.14
C GLN A 874 -130.80 78.99 4.33
N ILE A 875 -131.14 78.91 3.04
CA ILE A 875 -130.69 77.82 2.16
C ILE A 875 -129.20 77.99 1.79
N ASP A 876 -128.76 79.22 1.52
CA ASP A 876 -127.38 79.49 1.09
C ASP A 876 -126.33 79.26 2.19
N ALA A 877 -126.68 79.53 3.46
CA ALA A 877 -125.77 79.31 4.58
C ALA A 877 -125.40 77.83 4.77
N HIS A 878 -126.35 76.92 4.54
CA HIS A 878 -126.14 75.49 4.77
C HIS A 878 -125.25 74.85 3.69
N ALA A 879 -125.31 75.33 2.45
CA ALA A 879 -124.54 74.80 1.33
C ALA A 879 -123.03 75.11 1.39
N THR A 880 -122.62 76.14 2.13
CA THR A 880 -121.20 76.55 2.22
C THR A 880 -120.39 75.71 3.21
N GLN A 881 -121.00 75.23 4.29
CA GLN A 881 -120.35 74.42 5.31
C GLN A 881 -119.97 73.01 4.82
N GLU A 882 -120.83 72.37 4.03
CA GLU A 882 -120.60 71.01 3.50
C GLU A 882 -119.38 70.94 2.55
N LYS A 883 -119.05 72.05 1.89
CA LYS A 883 -117.95 72.12 0.91
C LYS A 883 -116.56 72.13 1.57
N THR A 884 -116.42 72.68 2.77
CA THR A 884 -115.11 72.80 3.45
C THR A 884 -114.63 71.48 4.05
N GLU A 885 -115.53 70.70 4.64
CA GLU A 885 -115.19 69.41 5.26
C GLU A 885 -114.69 68.39 4.20
N ARG A 886 -115.31 68.41 3.01
CA ARG A 886 -114.93 67.54 1.89
C ARG A 886 -113.54 67.83 1.32
N THR A 887 -113.08 69.08 1.38
CA THR A 887 -111.74 69.43 0.89
C THR A 887 -110.61 68.92 1.80
N GLU A 888 -110.80 68.93 3.11
CA GLU A 888 -109.78 68.46 4.07
C GLU A 888 -109.56 66.93 3.97
N LEU A 889 -110.62 66.17 3.73
CA LEU A 889 -110.58 64.71 3.57
C LEU A 889 -109.74 64.28 2.35
N ILE A 890 -109.88 64.99 1.23
CA ILE A 890 -109.13 64.71 0.00
C ILE A 890 -107.62 64.95 0.20
N GLU A 891 -107.25 66.00 0.93
CA GLU A 891 -105.86 66.34 1.19
C GLU A 891 -105.18 65.28 2.08
N MET A 892 -105.89 64.81 3.10
CA MET A 892 -105.38 63.74 3.98
C MET A 892 -105.20 62.41 3.24
N GLN A 893 -106.16 62.01 2.39
CA GLN A 893 -106.00 60.80 1.56
C GLN A 893 -104.79 60.87 0.61
N LYS A 894 -104.42 62.06 0.12
CA LYS A 894 -103.24 62.25 -0.72
C LYS A 894 -101.93 62.01 0.05
N THR A 895 -101.83 62.49 1.28
CA THR A 895 -100.64 62.30 2.13
C THR A 895 -100.40 60.82 2.47
N LEU A 896 -101.47 60.07 2.71
CA LEU A 896 -101.43 58.65 3.04
C LEU A 896 -100.84 57.82 1.88
N ARG A 897 -101.25 58.11 0.64
CA ARG A 897 -100.70 57.46 -0.57
C ARG A 897 -99.20 57.75 -0.76
N GLU A 898 -98.74 58.96 -0.43
CA GLU A 898 -97.32 59.32 -0.59
C GLU A 898 -96.44 58.54 0.41
N LYS A 899 -96.89 58.39 1.67
CA LYS A 899 -96.18 57.59 2.67
C LYS A 899 -96.15 56.09 2.32
N GLN A 900 -97.24 55.54 1.77
CA GLN A 900 -97.24 54.16 1.25
C GLN A 900 -96.22 53.95 0.12
N ARG A 901 -96.08 54.93 -0.78
CA ARG A 901 -95.09 54.89 -1.87
C ARG A 901 -93.64 54.91 -1.35
N GLN A 902 -93.35 55.73 -0.34
CA GLN A 902 -92.03 55.82 0.29
C GLN A 902 -91.60 54.47 0.90
N ILE A 903 -92.49 53.82 1.64
CA ILE A 903 -92.22 52.50 2.23
C ILE A 903 -91.89 51.47 1.15
N HIS A 904 -92.67 51.43 0.06
CA HIS A 904 -92.42 50.48 -1.02
C HIS A 904 -91.07 50.69 -1.71
N LEU A 905 -90.63 51.94 -1.89
CA LEU A 905 -89.30 52.25 -2.44
C LEU A 905 -88.18 51.72 -1.54
N LEU A 906 -88.30 51.92 -0.22
CA LEU A 906 -87.32 51.43 0.75
C LEU A 906 -87.29 49.90 0.83
N GLU A 907 -88.44 49.24 0.74
CA GLU A 907 -88.53 47.77 0.69
C GLU A 907 -87.83 47.17 -0.53
N ASN A 908 -88.00 47.78 -1.70
CA ASN A 908 -87.29 47.37 -2.91
C ASN A 908 -85.78 47.52 -2.71
N ARG A 909 -85.32 48.64 -2.13
CA ARG A 909 -83.91 48.86 -1.83
C ARG A 909 -83.33 47.84 -0.85
N ARG A 910 -84.09 47.46 0.19
CA ARG A 910 -83.68 46.42 1.13
C ARG A 910 -83.54 45.06 0.44
N ASN A 911 -84.48 44.71 -0.44
CA ASN A 911 -84.42 43.44 -1.18
C ASN A 911 -83.23 43.38 -2.15
N GLU A 912 -82.90 44.48 -2.83
CA GLU A 912 -81.68 44.58 -3.65
C GLU A 912 -80.42 44.29 -2.82
N LEU A 913 -80.29 44.94 -1.66
CA LEU A 913 -79.16 44.75 -0.75
C LEU A 913 -79.08 43.32 -0.19
N GLN A 914 -80.21 42.63 -0.02
CA GLN A 914 -80.26 41.24 0.40
C GLN A 914 -79.68 40.29 -0.67
N ILE A 915 -79.99 40.54 -1.94
CA ILE A 915 -79.45 39.77 -3.06
C ILE A 915 -77.94 40.00 -3.17
N ASP A 916 -77.48 41.25 -3.02
CA ASP A 916 -76.07 41.57 -3.03
C ASP A 916 -75.32 40.89 -1.88
N LEU A 917 -75.89 40.85 -0.67
CA LEU A 917 -75.31 40.15 0.47
C LEU A 917 -75.09 38.66 0.16
N ALA A 918 -76.13 37.97 -0.33
CA ALA A 918 -76.05 36.55 -0.69
C ALA A 918 -75.01 36.30 -1.80
N ARG A 919 -74.94 37.18 -2.81
CA ARG A 919 -73.96 37.09 -3.89
C ARG A 919 -72.52 37.21 -3.39
N TYR A 920 -72.26 38.13 -2.47
CA TYR A 920 -70.92 38.30 -1.90
C TYR A 920 -70.53 37.15 -0.95
N GLU A 921 -71.49 36.58 -0.20
CA GLU A 921 -71.26 35.39 0.63
C GLU A 921 -70.91 34.15 -0.20
N GLU A 922 -71.61 33.91 -1.31
CA GLU A 922 -71.28 32.82 -2.23
C GLU A 922 -69.88 32.98 -2.83
N ARG A 923 -69.53 34.20 -3.25
CA ARG A 923 -68.19 34.54 -3.76
C ARG A 923 -67.11 34.29 -2.71
N GLN A 924 -67.42 34.52 -1.42
CA GLN A 924 -66.49 34.26 -0.32
C GLN A 924 -66.22 32.76 -0.17
N GLN A 925 -67.27 31.94 -0.22
CA GLN A 925 -67.13 30.48 -0.14
C GLN A 925 -66.39 29.90 -1.36
N ALA A 926 -66.63 30.43 -2.56
CA ALA A 926 -65.89 30.06 -3.76
C ALA A 926 -64.39 30.34 -3.62
N LEU A 927 -64.04 31.54 -3.15
CA LEU A 927 -62.65 31.93 -2.92
C LEU A 927 -61.97 31.05 -1.86
N ILE A 928 -62.67 30.68 -0.77
CA ILE A 928 -62.13 29.76 0.25
C ILE A 928 -61.79 28.39 -0.35
N ARG A 929 -62.65 27.85 -1.21
CA ARG A 929 -62.40 26.55 -1.86
C ARG A 929 -61.17 26.63 -2.75
N GLU A 930 -61.07 27.68 -3.55
CA GLU A 930 -59.94 27.92 -4.43
C GLU A 930 -58.63 28.10 -3.65
N MET A 931 -58.65 28.89 -2.57
CA MET A 931 -57.51 29.08 -1.67
C MET A 931 -57.07 27.76 -1.03
N ASN A 932 -58.01 26.92 -0.58
CA ASN A 932 -57.69 25.63 0.05
C ASN A 932 -57.11 24.62 -0.96
N GLU A 933 -57.62 24.60 -2.19
CA GLU A 933 -57.12 23.73 -3.27
C GLU A 933 -55.67 24.06 -3.63
N PHE A 934 -55.37 25.35 -3.73
CA PHE A 934 -54.08 25.81 -4.24
C PHE A 934 -53.02 26.11 -3.17
N MET A 935 -53.41 26.70 -2.03
CA MET A 935 -52.47 27.08 -0.97
C MET A 935 -52.44 26.08 0.20
N LYS A 936 -53.42 25.16 0.29
CA LYS A 936 -53.55 24.17 1.38
C LYS A 936 -53.46 24.81 2.76
N ASP A 937 -52.53 24.38 3.62
CA ASP A 937 -52.37 24.88 5.00
C ASP A 937 -52.01 26.37 5.06
N ARG A 938 -51.36 26.91 4.02
CA ARG A 938 -51.03 28.35 3.91
C ARG A 938 -52.27 29.22 3.75
N ALA A 939 -53.38 28.67 3.25
CA ALA A 939 -54.65 29.39 3.10
C ALA A 939 -55.22 29.88 4.44
N LEU A 940 -54.95 29.18 5.53
CA LEU A 940 -55.39 29.58 6.86
C LEU A 940 -54.62 30.80 7.38
N ALA A 941 -53.31 30.84 7.16
CA ALA A 941 -52.45 31.96 7.55
C ALA A 941 -52.87 33.26 6.82
N VAL A 942 -53.06 33.19 5.50
CA VAL A 942 -53.46 34.35 4.67
C VAL A 942 -54.83 34.92 5.05
N ARG A 943 -55.76 34.08 5.56
CA ARG A 943 -57.10 34.53 6.00
C ARG A 943 -57.12 35.14 7.41
N SER A 944 -56.15 34.81 8.25
CA SER A 944 -56.13 35.20 9.67
C SER A 944 -55.29 36.45 9.93
N GLU A 945 -54.22 36.67 9.17
CA GLU A 945 -53.39 37.87 9.29
C GLU A 945 -53.90 38.99 8.38
N ARG A 946 -54.45 40.06 8.98
CA ARG A 946 -54.86 41.26 8.26
C ARG A 946 -53.60 42.05 7.87
N PRO A 947 -53.34 42.30 6.58
CA PRO A 947 -52.13 43.01 6.17
C PRO A 947 -52.13 44.44 6.76
N PRO A 948 -51.00 44.90 7.33
CA PRO A 948 -50.86 46.24 7.89
C PRO A 948 -50.84 47.26 6.76
N SER A 949 -52.00 47.80 6.41
CA SER A 949 -52.24 49.03 5.64
C SER A 949 -51.25 49.37 4.50
N GLN A 950 -51.68 49.24 3.23
CA GLN A 950 -51.38 50.24 2.21
C GLN A 950 -52.37 50.21 1.04
N GLY A 951 -52.55 51.39 0.43
CA GLY A 951 -53.58 51.77 -0.54
C GLY A 951 -53.61 50.94 -1.83
N GLY A 952 -54.80 50.87 -2.41
CA GLY A 952 -54.98 50.68 -3.85
C GLY A 952 -54.96 49.24 -4.36
N LEU A 953 -55.83 48.36 -3.86
CA LEU A 953 -56.18 47.10 -4.53
C LEU A 953 -57.08 47.34 -5.76
N GLN A 954 -56.61 48.15 -6.70
CA GLN A 954 -57.27 48.35 -7.99
C GLN A 954 -56.20 48.31 -9.08
N GLY A 955 -55.99 47.12 -9.66
CA GLY A 955 -55.24 47.00 -10.93
C GLY A 955 -54.36 45.76 -11.13
N VAL A 956 -54.10 44.94 -10.11
CA VAL A 956 -53.04 43.89 -10.21
C VAL A 956 -53.59 42.46 -10.46
N ALA A 957 -54.88 42.30 -10.76
CA ALA A 957 -55.52 40.98 -10.73
C ALA A 957 -55.16 40.06 -11.91
N GLU A 958 -55.11 40.56 -13.15
CA GLU A 958 -54.92 39.68 -14.32
C GLU A 958 -53.46 39.28 -14.55
N ASP A 959 -52.52 40.23 -14.44
CA ASP A 959 -51.09 39.97 -14.65
C ASP A 959 -50.52 39.02 -13.59
N SER A 960 -50.92 39.18 -12.32
CA SER A 960 -50.50 38.28 -11.24
C SER A 960 -51.05 36.87 -11.41
N TYR A 961 -52.31 36.72 -11.85
CA TYR A 961 -52.89 35.38 -12.08
C TYR A 961 -52.22 34.68 -13.27
N ALA A 962 -51.94 35.40 -14.35
CA ALA A 962 -51.22 34.85 -15.51
C ALA A 962 -49.80 34.40 -15.13
N GLU A 963 -49.08 35.19 -14.32
CA GLU A 963 -47.74 34.81 -13.87
C GLU A 963 -47.78 33.67 -12.84
N ILE A 964 -48.80 33.58 -11.97
CA ILE A 964 -49.05 32.40 -11.10
C ILE A 964 -49.20 31.13 -11.95
N GLN A 965 -50.02 31.16 -13.00
CA GLN A 965 -50.21 30.00 -13.90
C GLN A 965 -48.94 29.64 -14.65
N ARG A 966 -48.17 30.65 -15.10
CA ARG A 966 -46.88 30.44 -15.77
C ARG A 966 -45.84 29.82 -14.84
N LEU A 967 -45.75 30.28 -13.59
CA LEU A 967 -44.85 29.73 -12.58
C LEU A 967 -45.24 28.29 -12.21
N ARG A 968 -46.55 27.98 -12.11
CA ARG A 968 -47.06 26.61 -11.92
C ARG A 968 -46.67 25.67 -13.06
N TYR A 969 -46.88 26.09 -14.30
CA TYR A 969 -46.49 25.31 -15.47
C TYR A 969 -44.97 25.08 -15.52
N LYS A 970 -44.16 26.09 -15.16
CA LYS A 970 -42.71 25.94 -15.00
C LYS A 970 -42.32 24.92 -13.93
N LEU A 971 -43.01 24.90 -12.78
CA LEU A 971 -42.76 23.91 -11.72
C LEU A 971 -43.13 22.48 -12.15
N GLU A 972 -44.22 22.32 -12.90
CA GLU A 972 -44.67 21.01 -13.42
C GLU A 972 -43.67 20.42 -14.43
N LEU A 973 -43.09 21.27 -15.30
CA LEU A 973 -42.03 20.88 -16.23
C LEU A 973 -40.73 20.41 -15.54
N ILE A 974 -40.43 20.89 -14.33
CA ILE A 974 -39.20 20.55 -13.59
C ILE A 974 -39.30 19.16 -12.90
N GLY A 975 -40.50 18.63 -12.66
CA GLY A 975 -40.70 17.24 -12.21
C GLY A 975 -40.75 17.03 -10.69
N GLY A 976 -40.31 15.87 -10.18
CA GLY A 976 -40.33 15.51 -8.74
C GLY A 976 -39.05 15.89 -7.98
N ILE A 977 -39.13 16.04 -6.66
CA ILE A 977 -37.99 16.33 -5.77
C ILE A 977 -37.47 15.02 -5.19
N ASP A 978 -36.19 14.72 -5.41
CA ASP A 978 -35.45 13.79 -4.56
C ASP A 978 -34.44 14.58 -3.71
N PRO A 979 -34.70 14.74 -2.40
CA PRO A 979 -33.81 15.48 -1.51
C PRO A 979 -32.46 14.78 -1.27
N GLU A 980 -32.29 13.52 -1.67
CA GLU A 980 -30.99 12.83 -1.61
C GLU A 980 -30.01 13.34 -2.67
N ILE A 981 -30.49 13.87 -3.80
CA ILE A 981 -29.63 14.38 -4.89
C ILE A 981 -28.79 15.57 -4.44
N MET A 982 -29.34 16.48 -3.63
CA MET A 982 -28.58 17.62 -3.09
C MET A 982 -27.48 17.17 -2.13
N LYS A 983 -27.77 16.15 -1.30
CA LYS A 983 -26.77 15.57 -0.39
C LYS A 983 -25.68 14.83 -1.17
N GLU A 984 -26.08 14.02 -2.15
CA GLU A 984 -25.14 13.28 -3.01
C GLU A 984 -24.25 14.22 -3.83
N TYR A 985 -24.82 15.33 -4.36
CA TYR A 985 -24.06 16.38 -5.04
C TYR A 985 -23.01 16.99 -4.10
N GLU A 986 -23.40 17.36 -2.89
CA GLU A 986 -22.50 17.99 -1.92
C GLU A 986 -21.41 17.05 -1.43
N GLU A 987 -21.75 15.80 -1.11
CA GLU A 987 -20.76 14.76 -0.74
C GLU A 987 -19.77 14.47 -1.88
N THR A 988 -20.27 14.36 -3.11
CA THR A 988 -19.44 14.11 -4.29
C THR A 988 -18.58 15.33 -4.63
N ARG A 989 -19.09 16.56 -4.45
CA ARG A 989 -18.35 17.82 -4.61
C ARG A 989 -17.22 17.92 -3.60
N VAL A 990 -17.50 17.69 -2.32
CA VAL A 990 -16.49 17.70 -1.25
C VAL A 990 -15.42 16.64 -1.50
N ARG A 991 -15.81 15.44 -1.92
CA ARG A 991 -14.85 14.39 -2.29
C ARG A 991 -14.00 14.77 -3.49
N HIS A 992 -14.59 15.37 -4.53
CA HIS A 992 -13.86 15.87 -5.69
C HIS A 992 -12.88 16.99 -5.31
N GLU A 993 -13.32 17.99 -4.54
CA GLU A 993 -12.47 19.09 -4.05
C GLU A 993 -11.32 18.57 -3.18
N PHE A 994 -11.59 17.57 -2.32
CA PHE A 994 -10.56 16.92 -1.52
C PHE A 994 -9.53 16.20 -2.42
N LEU A 995 -9.98 15.36 -3.36
CA LEU A 995 -9.08 14.64 -4.26
C LEU A 995 -8.29 15.59 -5.17
N ASP A 996 -8.89 16.68 -5.65
CA ASP A 996 -8.22 17.73 -6.44
C ASP A 996 -7.12 18.44 -5.62
N SER A 997 -7.42 18.73 -4.33
CA SER A 997 -6.39 19.26 -3.41
C SER A 997 -5.26 18.26 -3.18
N GLN A 998 -5.57 16.96 -3.03
CA GLN A 998 -4.57 15.90 -2.88
C GLN A 998 -3.71 15.75 -4.15
N VAL A 999 -4.28 15.88 -5.34
CA VAL A 999 -3.53 15.89 -6.60
C VAL A 999 -2.58 17.07 -6.65
N SER A 1000 -3.01 18.26 -6.24
CA SER A 1000 -2.12 19.44 -6.15
C SER A 1000 -0.98 19.22 -5.16
N ASP A 1001 -1.26 18.62 -4.00
CA ASP A 1001 -0.27 18.29 -2.98
C ASP A 1001 0.71 17.20 -3.46
N LEU A 1002 0.25 16.17 -4.16
CA LEU A 1002 1.10 15.14 -4.77
C LEU A 1002 1.99 15.74 -5.87
N HIS A 1003 1.46 16.61 -6.73
CA HIS A 1003 2.25 17.36 -7.70
C HIS A 1003 3.30 18.25 -7.04
N LYS A 1004 2.97 18.87 -5.91
CA LYS A 1004 3.93 19.65 -5.12
C LYS A 1004 5.00 18.74 -4.51
N ALA A 1005 4.62 17.61 -3.92
CA ALA A 1005 5.54 16.63 -3.35
C ALA A 1005 6.48 16.03 -4.40
N ILE A 1006 5.99 15.77 -5.63
CA ILE A 1006 6.82 15.35 -6.77
C ILE A 1006 7.83 16.44 -7.09
N ARG A 1007 7.40 17.69 -7.29
CA ARG A 1007 8.31 18.83 -7.59
C ARG A 1007 9.36 19.04 -6.49
N ASP A 1008 8.96 18.92 -5.23
CA ASP A 1008 9.87 19.09 -4.10
C ASP A 1008 10.84 17.90 -3.98
N THR A 1009 10.39 16.67 -4.24
CA THR A 1009 11.27 15.49 -4.28
C THR A 1009 12.23 15.54 -5.46
N GLU A 1010 11.79 16.00 -6.63
CA GLU A 1010 12.65 16.25 -7.80
C GLU A 1010 13.73 17.29 -7.49
N LYS A 1011 13.38 18.40 -6.83
CA LYS A 1011 14.38 19.40 -6.37
C LYS A 1011 15.40 18.77 -5.44
N VAL A 1012 14.96 17.97 -4.46
CA VAL A 1012 15.87 17.26 -3.55
C VAL A 1012 16.81 16.34 -4.32
N ILE A 1013 16.31 15.62 -5.33
CA ILE A 1013 17.16 14.75 -6.18
C ILE A 1013 18.20 15.58 -6.93
N VAL A 1014 17.82 16.72 -7.52
CA VAL A 1014 18.75 17.63 -8.23
C VAL A 1014 19.80 18.20 -7.28
N GLU A 1015 19.39 18.67 -6.10
CA GLU A 1015 20.31 19.17 -5.07
C GLU A 1015 21.29 18.08 -4.61
N LEU A 1016 20.80 16.84 -4.42
CA LEU A 1016 21.65 15.70 -4.07
C LEU A 1016 22.62 15.34 -5.20
N ASP A 1017 22.19 15.37 -6.46
CA ASP A 1017 23.06 15.09 -7.62
C ASP A 1017 24.16 16.16 -7.76
N GLU A 1018 23.82 17.44 -7.61
CA GLU A 1018 24.80 18.54 -7.60
C GLU A 1018 25.80 18.40 -6.44
N GLN A 1019 25.33 18.02 -5.25
CA GLN A 1019 26.20 17.75 -4.10
C GLN A 1019 27.12 16.56 -4.35
N ILE A 1020 26.59 15.45 -4.89
CA ILE A 1020 27.36 14.26 -5.24
C ILE A 1020 28.43 14.60 -6.26
N GLU A 1021 28.11 15.33 -7.33
CA GLU A 1021 29.07 15.68 -8.38
C GLU A 1021 30.17 16.61 -7.84
N LYS A 1022 29.79 17.65 -7.08
CA LYS A 1022 30.74 18.61 -6.49
C LYS A 1022 31.69 17.93 -5.50
N GLN A 1023 31.16 17.10 -4.61
CA GLN A 1023 31.94 16.37 -3.62
C GLN A 1023 32.83 15.31 -4.29
N SER A 1024 32.27 14.52 -5.22
CA SER A 1024 33.03 13.52 -5.99
C SER A 1024 34.18 14.16 -6.75
N LYS A 1025 33.97 15.26 -7.48
CA LYS A 1025 35.02 15.94 -8.25
C LYS A 1025 36.12 16.51 -7.35
N ALA A 1026 35.75 17.12 -6.22
CA ALA A 1026 36.71 17.67 -5.27
C ALA A 1026 37.55 16.59 -4.59
N VAL A 1027 36.91 15.50 -4.14
CA VAL A 1027 37.59 14.41 -3.42
C VAL A 1027 38.39 13.52 -4.37
N PHE A 1028 37.87 13.19 -5.55
CA PHE A 1028 38.59 12.42 -6.58
C PHE A 1028 39.88 13.13 -7.01
N GLY A 1029 39.84 14.45 -7.18
CA GLY A 1029 41.05 15.24 -7.49
C GLY A 1029 42.10 15.21 -6.37
N LYS A 1030 41.67 15.16 -5.10
CA LYS A 1030 42.58 15.00 -3.96
C LYS A 1030 43.15 13.58 -3.88
N ILE A 1031 42.31 12.55 -4.05
CA ILE A 1031 42.73 11.15 -4.06
C ILE A 1031 43.78 10.93 -5.16
N ASN A 1032 43.57 11.48 -6.35
CA ASN A 1032 44.54 11.34 -7.43
C ASN A 1032 45.92 11.95 -7.10
N ARG A 1033 45.96 13.09 -6.39
CA ARG A 1033 47.22 13.72 -5.93
C ARG A 1033 47.92 12.91 -4.85
N GLU A 1034 47.18 12.45 -3.84
CA GLU A 1034 47.74 11.61 -2.77
C GLU A 1034 48.14 10.23 -3.31
N PHE A 1035 47.42 9.70 -4.30
CA PHE A 1035 47.78 8.46 -4.97
C PHE A 1035 49.13 8.59 -5.67
N GLU A 1036 49.34 9.68 -6.42
CA GLU A 1036 50.64 9.96 -7.03
C GLU A 1036 51.76 10.14 -5.97
N ARG A 1037 51.46 10.77 -4.83
CA ARG A 1037 52.40 10.94 -3.73
C ARG A 1037 52.80 9.61 -3.10
N TYR A 1038 51.85 8.81 -2.62
CA TYR A 1038 52.13 7.51 -1.98
C TYR A 1038 52.72 6.50 -2.96
N PHE A 1039 52.31 6.54 -4.23
CA PHE A 1039 52.93 5.73 -5.28
C PHE A 1039 54.42 6.07 -5.44
N LYS A 1040 54.78 7.37 -5.48
CA LYS A 1040 56.20 7.78 -5.53
C LYS A 1040 56.98 7.39 -4.28
N VAL A 1041 56.36 7.46 -3.09
CA VAL A 1041 57.00 7.04 -1.83
C VAL A 1041 57.29 5.55 -1.82
N LEU A 1042 56.33 4.72 -2.26
CA LEU A 1042 56.47 3.26 -2.29
C LEU A 1042 57.42 2.78 -3.40
N PHE A 1043 57.35 3.36 -4.60
CA PHE A 1043 58.17 2.94 -5.75
C PHE A 1043 59.50 3.70 -5.92
N GLY A 1044 59.74 4.77 -5.15
CA GLY A 1044 60.89 5.65 -5.33
C GLY A 1044 60.89 6.45 -6.65
N GLY A 1045 59.72 6.58 -7.30
CA GLY A 1045 59.53 7.22 -8.61
C GLY A 1045 58.27 6.72 -9.34
N GLY A 1046 58.12 7.06 -10.63
CA GLY A 1046 56.98 6.64 -11.47
C GLY A 1046 55.81 7.65 -11.49
N SER A 1047 54.74 7.29 -12.21
CA SER A 1047 53.53 8.11 -12.36
C SER A 1047 52.28 7.23 -12.37
N CYS A 1048 51.23 7.66 -11.67
CA CYS A 1048 49.93 7.01 -11.69
C CYS A 1048 48.81 8.04 -11.76
N GLN A 1049 47.68 7.66 -12.36
CA GLN A 1049 46.50 8.49 -12.46
C GLN A 1049 45.21 7.66 -12.47
N LEU A 1050 44.14 8.24 -11.95
CA LEU A 1050 42.78 7.71 -12.00
C LEU A 1050 42.01 8.38 -13.14
N VAL A 1051 41.35 7.59 -13.98
CA VAL A 1051 40.57 8.06 -15.15
C VAL A 1051 39.11 7.66 -14.98
N LYS A 1052 38.18 8.58 -15.23
CA LYS A 1052 36.73 8.28 -15.21
C LYS A 1052 36.31 7.81 -16.60
N LEU A 1053 35.58 6.70 -16.68
CA LEU A 1053 34.98 6.19 -17.93
C LEU A 1053 33.55 6.66 -18.02
N THR A 1054 33.20 7.38 -19.09
CA THR A 1054 31.84 7.90 -19.31
C THR A 1054 31.04 7.00 -20.27
N ARG A 1055 29.71 7.05 -20.17
CA ARG A 1055 28.81 6.23 -21.01
C ARG A 1055 28.92 6.52 -22.50
N GLU A 1056 29.14 7.78 -22.87
CA GLU A 1056 29.25 8.21 -24.27
C GLU A 1056 30.51 7.62 -24.94
N GLU A 1057 31.64 7.56 -24.23
CA GLU A 1057 32.89 6.98 -24.73
C GLU A 1057 32.80 5.45 -24.94
N VAL A 1058 32.12 4.74 -24.03
CA VAL A 1058 31.94 3.28 -24.12
C VAL A 1058 30.95 2.89 -25.23
N GLU A 1059 29.87 3.66 -25.43
CA GLU A 1059 28.92 3.42 -26.51
C GLU A 1059 29.52 3.68 -27.91
N GLU A 1060 30.45 4.63 -28.03
CA GLU A 1060 31.23 4.85 -29.26
C GLU A 1060 32.20 3.69 -29.54
N ASP A 1061 32.88 3.17 -28.52
CA ASP A 1061 33.79 2.02 -28.65
C ASP A 1061 33.05 0.70 -28.94
N VAL A 1062 31.88 0.45 -28.35
CA VAL A 1062 31.08 -0.75 -28.60
C VAL A 1062 30.44 -0.74 -29.99
N LYS A 1063 30.00 0.43 -30.49
CA LYS A 1063 29.52 0.60 -31.87
C LYS A 1063 30.63 0.36 -32.92
N ALA A 1064 31.90 0.47 -32.54
CA ALA A 1064 33.04 0.19 -33.41
C ALA A 1064 33.40 -1.31 -33.49
N VAL A 1065 32.90 -2.17 -32.59
CA VAL A 1065 33.35 -3.58 -32.47
C VAL A 1065 32.28 -4.61 -32.85
N GLU A 1066 30.98 -4.34 -32.70
CA GLU A 1066 29.94 -5.33 -33.03
C GLU A 1066 28.87 -4.81 -33.99
N GLY A 1067 28.97 -5.24 -35.25
CA GLY A 1067 27.87 -5.19 -36.20
C GLY A 1067 27.09 -6.50 -36.19
N VAL A 1068 26.14 -6.69 -35.27
CA VAL A 1068 25.01 -7.64 -35.43
C VAL A 1068 23.80 -7.12 -34.67
N THR A 1069 22.70 -6.94 -35.40
CA THR A 1069 21.37 -6.61 -34.89
C THR A 1069 20.75 -7.77 -34.13
N VAL A 1070 20.08 -7.50 -33.01
CA VAL A 1070 19.05 -8.39 -32.48
C VAL A 1070 17.78 -7.58 -32.24
N GLU A 1071 16.92 -7.58 -33.25
CA GLU A 1071 15.53 -7.19 -33.12
C GLU A 1071 14.65 -8.42 -32.85
N ARG A 1072 13.76 -8.24 -31.87
CA ARG A 1072 12.42 -8.84 -31.68
C ARG A 1072 12.31 -10.22 -31.00
N ALA A 1073 11.68 -10.21 -29.83
CA ALA A 1073 10.51 -11.05 -29.52
C ALA A 1073 9.71 -10.47 -28.34
N PHE A 1074 8.53 -9.91 -28.61
CA PHE A 1074 7.20 -10.25 -28.06
C PHE A 1074 6.23 -9.06 -28.19
N ALA A 1075 5.14 -9.34 -28.89
CA ALA A 1075 4.09 -8.42 -29.30
C ALA A 1075 2.98 -8.25 -28.25
N ASP A 1076 2.21 -7.17 -28.45
CA ASP A 1076 0.82 -6.93 -28.08
C ASP A 1076 0.43 -6.96 -26.59
N THR A 1077 0.33 -5.77 -26.01
CA THR A 1077 -0.91 -5.23 -25.40
C THR A 1077 -0.63 -3.85 -24.79
N GLY A 1078 -1.45 -2.85 -25.14
CA GLY A 1078 -1.60 -1.57 -24.42
C GLY A 1078 -0.62 -0.44 -24.79
N GLU A 1079 -0.74 0.13 -25.99
CA GLU A 1079 0.13 1.23 -26.46
C GLU A 1079 -0.03 2.55 -25.66
N GLU A 1080 -1.20 2.83 -25.04
CA GLU A 1080 -1.40 4.10 -24.33
C GLU A 1080 -0.89 4.15 -22.87
N GLU A 1081 -0.67 2.99 -22.23
CA GLU A 1081 -0.05 2.93 -20.89
C GLU A 1081 1.47 2.77 -20.97
N ARG A 1082 1.98 2.05 -21.99
CA ARG A 1082 3.42 1.90 -22.24
C ARG A 1082 4.10 3.22 -22.59
N ASP A 1083 3.46 4.12 -23.34
CA ASP A 1083 4.03 5.43 -23.65
C ASP A 1083 4.22 6.32 -22.40
N LYS A 1084 3.40 6.11 -21.36
CA LYS A 1084 3.55 6.82 -20.08
C LYS A 1084 4.63 6.17 -19.21
N GLU A 1085 4.68 4.85 -19.13
CA GLU A 1085 5.77 4.13 -18.47
C GLU A 1085 7.13 4.45 -19.13
N ASP A 1086 7.20 4.46 -20.45
CA ASP A 1086 8.40 4.82 -21.20
C ASP A 1086 8.78 6.30 -21.00
N ALA A 1087 7.81 7.22 -20.90
CA ALA A 1087 8.10 8.61 -20.56
C ALA A 1087 8.62 8.77 -19.12
N ILE A 1088 8.13 7.99 -18.17
CA ILE A 1088 8.60 7.95 -16.78
C ILE A 1088 10.01 7.36 -16.72
N VAL A 1089 10.23 6.22 -17.39
CA VAL A 1089 11.54 5.55 -17.50
C VAL A 1089 12.57 6.48 -18.18
N LYS A 1090 12.15 7.24 -19.19
CA LYS A 1090 12.99 8.22 -19.91
C LYS A 1090 13.24 9.50 -19.12
N LYS A 1091 12.35 9.89 -18.21
CA LYS A 1091 12.61 10.96 -17.22
C LYS A 1091 13.55 10.47 -16.10
N LEU A 1092 13.37 9.23 -15.64
CA LEU A 1092 14.21 8.60 -14.61
C LEU A 1092 15.62 8.29 -15.12
N SER A 1093 15.78 7.96 -16.42
CA SER A 1093 17.10 7.74 -17.02
C SER A 1093 17.95 9.01 -17.11
N LYS A 1094 17.32 10.19 -17.07
CA LYS A 1094 18.00 11.50 -17.04
C LYS A 1094 18.76 11.74 -15.72
N HIS A 1095 18.45 10.98 -14.67
CA HIS A 1095 19.12 11.02 -13.36
C HIS A 1095 20.09 9.85 -13.15
N GLN A 1096 20.48 9.13 -14.22
CA GLN A 1096 21.54 8.13 -14.13
C GLN A 1096 22.91 8.80 -14.17
N ASP A 1097 23.83 8.24 -13.39
CA ASP A 1097 25.20 8.75 -13.26
C ASP A 1097 25.95 8.60 -14.60
N PRO A 1098 26.50 9.68 -15.19
CA PRO A 1098 27.17 9.64 -16.49
C PRO A 1098 28.49 8.86 -16.47
N VAL A 1099 29.08 8.65 -15.28
CA VAL A 1099 30.29 7.85 -15.11
C VAL A 1099 29.90 6.38 -14.92
N ILE A 1100 30.30 5.52 -15.84
CA ILE A 1100 30.06 4.08 -15.75
C ILE A 1100 31.10 3.43 -14.84
N GLY A 1101 32.36 3.86 -14.93
CA GLY A 1101 33.46 3.21 -14.23
C GLY A 1101 34.65 4.11 -13.93
N ILE A 1102 35.58 3.60 -13.13
CA ILE A 1102 36.87 4.25 -12.87
C ILE A 1102 37.98 3.31 -13.29
N ASP A 1103 38.83 3.80 -14.19
CA ASP A 1103 40.03 3.12 -14.62
C ASP A 1103 41.28 3.62 -13.88
N ILE A 1104 42.27 2.76 -13.74
CA ILE A 1104 43.49 3.02 -12.98
C ILE A 1104 44.69 2.84 -13.92
N GLN A 1105 45.46 3.91 -14.11
CA GLN A 1105 46.66 3.88 -14.93
C GLN A 1105 47.87 4.06 -14.02
N ALA A 1106 48.74 3.06 -13.96
CA ALA A 1106 49.95 3.09 -13.13
C ALA A 1106 51.18 2.75 -13.98
N THR A 1107 52.22 3.57 -13.86
CA THR A 1107 53.49 3.41 -14.57
C THR A 1107 54.64 3.43 -13.57
N PRO A 1108 55.14 2.25 -13.15
CA PRO A 1108 56.32 2.14 -12.30
C PRO A 1108 57.56 2.76 -12.94
N PRO A 1109 58.55 3.20 -12.15
CA PRO A 1109 59.76 3.86 -12.66
C PRO A 1109 60.53 2.99 -13.67
N GLY A 1110 60.95 3.59 -14.79
CA GLY A 1110 61.76 2.93 -15.82
C GLY A 1110 61.01 2.07 -16.85
N LYS A 1111 59.67 2.01 -16.82
CA LYS A 1111 58.84 1.23 -17.77
C LYS A 1111 57.88 2.14 -18.57
N LYS A 1112 57.44 1.67 -19.75
CA LYS A 1112 56.37 2.31 -20.54
C LYS A 1112 55.00 1.90 -20.01
N LEU A 1113 53.96 2.72 -20.29
CA LEU A 1113 52.55 2.44 -20.01
C LEU A 1113 52.18 0.99 -20.41
N LYS A 1114 51.71 0.20 -19.44
CA LYS A 1114 51.25 -1.18 -19.63
C LYS A 1114 49.87 -1.33 -18.99
N ALA A 1115 49.03 -2.22 -19.54
CA ALA A 1115 47.76 -2.59 -18.92
C ALA A 1115 48.00 -3.17 -17.51
N LEU A 1116 47.06 -2.93 -16.58
CA LEU A 1116 47.12 -3.39 -15.17
C LEU A 1116 47.48 -4.88 -15.02
N ASN A 1117 47.03 -5.71 -15.97
CA ASN A 1117 47.27 -7.17 -16.00
C ASN A 1117 48.74 -7.56 -16.25
N LEU A 1118 49.60 -6.61 -16.64
CA LEU A 1118 51.03 -6.82 -16.94
C LEU A 1118 51.96 -6.33 -15.82
N LEU A 1119 51.42 -5.83 -14.71
CA LEU A 1119 52.16 -5.47 -13.50
C LEU A 1119 52.52 -6.71 -12.67
N SER A 1120 53.67 -6.70 -11.99
CA SER A 1120 54.05 -7.77 -11.05
C SER A 1120 53.20 -7.75 -9.76
N GLY A 1121 53.40 -8.68 -8.84
CA GLY A 1121 52.46 -8.93 -7.71
C GLY A 1121 52.72 -7.97 -6.61
N GLY A 1122 54.01 -7.83 -6.28
CA GLY A 1122 54.48 -6.71 -5.50
C GLY A 1122 54.11 -5.37 -6.14
N GLU A 1123 54.22 -5.20 -7.47
CA GLU A 1123 53.81 -3.94 -8.11
C GLU A 1123 52.30 -3.69 -7.99
N ARG A 1124 51.45 -4.72 -8.11
CA ARG A 1124 50.00 -4.62 -7.92
C ARG A 1124 49.64 -4.35 -6.47
N ALA A 1125 50.20 -5.11 -5.52
CA ALA A 1125 50.00 -4.91 -4.10
C ALA A 1125 50.45 -3.50 -3.66
N LEU A 1126 51.62 -3.03 -4.10
CA LEU A 1126 52.10 -1.67 -3.83
C LEU A 1126 51.21 -0.59 -4.46
N THR A 1127 50.73 -0.82 -5.69
CA THR A 1127 49.78 0.11 -6.35
C THR A 1127 48.45 0.15 -5.60
N SER A 1128 47.93 -1.00 -5.16
CA SER A 1128 46.73 -1.11 -4.33
C SER A 1128 46.93 -0.44 -2.98
N ILE A 1129 48.06 -0.66 -2.32
CA ILE A 1129 48.38 -0.06 -1.03
C ILE A 1129 48.54 1.46 -1.16
N ALA A 1130 49.20 1.94 -2.22
CA ALA A 1130 49.27 3.37 -2.54
C ALA A 1130 47.88 3.97 -2.71
N LEU A 1131 46.98 3.26 -3.42
CA LEU A 1131 45.62 3.71 -3.66
C LEU A 1131 44.77 3.72 -2.38
N ILE A 1132 44.83 2.64 -1.60
CA ILE A 1132 44.15 2.52 -0.31
C ILE A 1132 44.66 3.61 0.65
N SER A 1133 45.98 3.81 0.72
CA SER A 1133 46.59 4.86 1.55
C SER A 1133 46.16 6.25 1.11
N ALA A 1134 46.07 6.51 -0.19
CA ALA A 1134 45.58 7.79 -0.73
C ALA A 1134 44.11 8.04 -0.40
N ILE A 1135 43.28 7.01 -0.50
CA ILE A 1135 41.88 7.06 -0.09
C ILE A 1135 41.78 7.39 1.40
N MET A 1136 42.56 6.70 2.24
CA MET A 1136 42.57 6.88 3.69
C MET A 1136 43.10 8.26 4.12
N ALA A 1137 44.08 8.82 3.39
CA ALA A 1137 44.61 10.15 3.69
C ALA A 1137 43.58 11.27 3.42
N VAL A 1138 42.73 11.08 2.40
CA VAL A 1138 41.73 12.07 1.97
C VAL A 1138 40.41 11.91 2.70
N ASN A 1139 39.95 10.68 2.90
CA ASN A 1139 38.77 10.35 3.69
C ASN A 1139 39.17 9.33 4.77
N PRO A 1140 39.60 9.76 5.96
CA PRO A 1140 40.04 8.86 7.00
C PRO A 1140 38.85 8.13 7.63
N SER A 1141 38.97 6.80 7.73
CA SER A 1141 38.04 6.00 8.51
C SER A 1141 38.41 6.06 10.00
N PRO A 1142 37.44 6.10 10.93
CA PRO A 1142 37.71 6.08 12.38
C PRO A 1142 38.67 4.98 12.85
N PHE A 1143 38.56 3.79 12.26
CA PHE A 1143 39.48 2.68 12.46
C PHE A 1143 39.65 1.86 11.18
N VAL A 1144 40.79 1.17 11.07
CA VAL A 1144 41.15 0.37 9.90
C VAL A 1144 41.69 -0.97 10.36
N LEU A 1145 41.13 -2.06 9.86
CA LEU A 1145 41.61 -3.43 10.04
C LEU A 1145 42.38 -3.87 8.79
N LEU A 1146 43.64 -4.26 9.00
CA LEU A 1146 44.53 -4.78 7.96
C LEU A 1146 44.89 -6.22 8.31
N ASP A 1147 44.36 -7.19 7.56
CA ASP A 1147 44.62 -8.62 7.73
C ASP A 1147 45.71 -9.08 6.76
N GLU A 1148 46.94 -9.27 7.27
CA GLU A 1148 48.12 -9.73 6.53
C GLU A 1148 48.45 -8.87 5.29
N VAL A 1149 48.26 -7.56 5.40
CA VAL A 1149 48.42 -6.63 4.26
C VAL A 1149 49.86 -6.41 3.85
N ASP A 1150 50.74 -6.45 4.84
CA ASP A 1150 52.19 -6.41 4.72
C ASP A 1150 52.80 -7.78 4.41
N ALA A 1151 52.00 -8.85 4.35
CA ALA A 1151 52.51 -10.16 3.96
C ALA A 1151 53.20 -10.02 2.61
N ALA A 1152 52.56 -9.35 1.65
CA ALA A 1152 52.98 -9.03 0.29
C ALA A 1152 54.29 -8.22 0.08
N LEU A 1153 54.84 -7.60 1.12
CA LEU A 1153 55.78 -6.49 0.96
C LEU A 1153 57.21 -6.83 1.35
N ASP A 1154 58.19 -6.43 0.54
CA ASP A 1154 59.60 -6.68 0.85
C ASP A 1154 60.03 -5.81 2.03
N GLU A 1155 61.18 -6.07 2.64
CA GLU A 1155 61.65 -5.33 3.82
C GLU A 1155 61.72 -3.83 3.63
N SER A 1156 62.25 -3.39 2.48
CA SER A 1156 62.35 -1.98 2.17
C SER A 1156 60.98 -1.30 2.03
N ASN A 1157 60.01 -2.00 1.45
CA ASN A 1157 58.66 -1.52 1.22
C ASN A 1157 57.75 -1.70 2.43
N THR A 1158 58.00 -2.68 3.29
CA THR A 1158 57.34 -2.85 4.57
C THR A 1158 57.74 -1.73 5.51
N ILE A 1159 59.02 -1.34 5.57
CA ILE A 1159 59.47 -0.18 6.35
C ILE A 1159 58.80 1.11 5.84
N ARG A 1160 58.70 1.28 4.51
CA ARG A 1160 57.97 2.42 3.91
C ARG A 1160 56.47 2.36 4.23
N PHE A 1161 55.87 1.19 4.18
CA PHE A 1161 54.47 0.98 4.53
C PHE A 1161 54.20 1.24 6.00
N ALA A 1162 55.08 0.78 6.90
CA ALA A 1162 55.03 1.07 8.33
C ALA A 1162 55.17 2.57 8.61
N SER A 1163 56.02 3.27 7.84
CA SER A 1163 56.13 4.74 7.89
C SER A 1163 54.85 5.44 7.42
N ILE A 1164 54.21 4.92 6.35
CA ILE A 1164 52.91 5.42 5.88
C ILE A 1164 51.82 5.16 6.91
N LEU A 1165 51.80 3.98 7.55
CA LEU A 1165 50.86 3.66 8.63
C LEU A 1165 51.04 4.60 9.81
N GLN A 1166 52.28 4.96 10.14
CA GLN A 1166 52.59 5.96 11.15
C GLN A 1166 52.06 7.35 10.77
N GLU A 1167 52.25 7.81 9.54
CA GLU A 1167 51.66 9.07 9.05
C GLU A 1167 50.12 9.03 9.11
N LEU A 1168 49.50 7.94 8.62
CA LEU A 1168 48.04 7.82 8.59
C LEU A 1168 47.43 7.66 9.99
N SER A 1169 48.19 7.16 10.95
CA SER A 1169 47.72 6.98 12.32
C SER A 1169 47.50 8.29 13.09
N GLU A 1170 47.90 9.44 12.52
CA GLU A 1170 47.46 10.75 13.03
C GLU A 1170 45.94 10.94 12.94
N LYS A 1171 45.27 10.28 11.98
CA LYS A 1171 43.85 10.46 11.69
C LYS A 1171 42.97 9.23 11.93
N SER A 1172 43.56 8.03 11.85
CA SER A 1172 42.83 6.76 11.91
C SER A 1172 43.47 5.80 12.90
N GLN A 1173 42.65 5.07 13.66
CA GLN A 1173 43.13 3.97 14.48
C GLN A 1173 43.45 2.76 13.60
N PHE A 1174 44.55 2.06 13.85
CA PHE A 1174 44.91 0.86 13.07
C PHE A 1174 44.83 -0.39 13.92
N ILE A 1175 44.27 -1.45 13.33
CA ILE A 1175 44.26 -2.80 13.86
C ILE A 1175 44.93 -3.66 12.80
N ILE A 1176 46.12 -4.16 13.07
CA ILE A 1176 46.92 -4.88 12.09
C ILE A 1176 47.07 -6.31 12.56
N ILE A 1177 46.59 -7.26 11.76
CA ILE A 1177 46.89 -8.68 11.96
C ILE A 1177 48.12 -8.96 11.12
N THR A 1178 49.28 -9.02 11.76
CA THR A 1178 50.57 -9.16 11.09
C THR A 1178 51.52 -10.06 11.86
N HIS A 1179 52.50 -10.59 11.13
CA HIS A 1179 53.64 -11.36 11.60
C HIS A 1179 54.98 -10.68 11.27
N ASN A 1180 54.93 -9.56 10.57
CA ASN A 1180 56.10 -8.84 10.09
C ASN A 1180 56.66 -7.98 11.23
N ARG A 1181 57.99 -7.98 11.39
CA ARG A 1181 58.65 -7.32 12.52
C ARG A 1181 58.59 -5.81 12.40
N ALA A 1182 58.83 -5.24 11.21
CA ALA A 1182 58.83 -3.80 11.02
C ALA A 1182 57.47 -3.16 11.32
N THR A 1183 56.35 -3.85 11.03
CA THR A 1183 55.01 -3.36 11.40
C THR A 1183 54.65 -3.62 12.86
N MET A 1184 55.12 -4.72 13.46
CA MET A 1184 54.97 -4.96 14.91
C MET A 1184 55.76 -3.97 15.77
N GLU A 1185 56.97 -3.58 15.35
CA GLU A 1185 57.81 -2.61 16.07
C GLU A 1185 57.18 -1.21 16.11
N GLN A 1186 56.31 -0.90 15.15
CA GLN A 1186 55.57 0.38 15.10
C GLN A 1186 54.21 0.31 15.80
N ALA A 1187 53.81 -0.85 16.34
CA ALA A 1187 52.58 -0.99 17.10
C ALA A 1187 52.75 -0.46 18.53
N ASP A 1188 51.69 0.10 19.10
CA ASP A 1188 51.68 0.58 20.49
C ASP A 1188 51.25 -0.55 21.46
N VAL A 1189 50.37 -1.44 20.97
CA VAL A 1189 49.81 -2.57 21.73
C VAL A 1189 49.82 -3.85 20.91
N LEU A 1190 50.25 -4.95 21.54
CA LEU A 1190 50.26 -6.28 20.95
C LEU A 1190 49.21 -7.18 21.63
N TYR A 1191 48.21 -7.63 20.87
CA TYR A 1191 47.26 -8.66 21.34
C TYR A 1191 47.67 -10.03 20.82
N GLY A 1192 48.21 -10.87 21.69
CA GLY A 1192 48.46 -12.28 21.45
C GLY A 1192 47.17 -13.11 21.52
N VAL A 1193 46.65 -13.63 20.42
CA VAL A 1193 45.61 -14.66 20.51
C VAL A 1193 46.31 -15.98 20.87
N THR A 1194 45.75 -16.74 21.79
CA THR A 1194 46.22 -18.09 22.14
C THR A 1194 45.03 -19.02 22.13
N MET A 1195 45.22 -20.30 21.82
CA MET A 1195 44.14 -21.28 21.92
C MET A 1195 44.47 -22.17 23.10
N GLY A 1196 43.55 -22.27 24.06
CA GLY A 1196 43.71 -23.19 25.18
C GLY A 1196 43.39 -24.63 24.77
N THR A 1197 43.71 -25.58 25.64
CA THR A 1197 43.41 -27.03 25.48
C THR A 1197 41.92 -27.35 25.29
N GLU A 1198 41.04 -26.40 25.63
CA GLU A 1198 39.59 -26.49 25.44
C GLU A 1198 39.12 -26.11 24.01
N GLY A 1199 40.00 -25.75 23.06
CA GLY A 1199 39.57 -25.33 21.72
C GLY A 1199 38.84 -23.97 21.69
N VAL A 1200 39.07 -23.16 22.73
CA VAL A 1200 38.53 -21.80 22.90
C VAL A 1200 39.70 -20.82 22.76
N SER A 1201 39.53 -19.82 21.90
CA SER A 1201 40.48 -18.70 21.77
C SER A 1201 40.48 -17.83 23.03
N ASN A 1202 41.65 -17.67 23.65
CA ASN A 1202 41.95 -16.74 24.74
C ASN A 1202 42.84 -15.62 24.22
N LEU A 1203 42.80 -14.46 24.86
CA LEU A 1203 43.59 -13.30 24.50
C LEU A 1203 44.61 -12.98 25.60
N LEU A 1204 45.83 -12.69 25.16
CA LEU A 1204 46.91 -12.07 25.92
C LEU A 1204 47.16 -10.68 25.32
N SER A 1205 47.47 -9.70 26.14
CA SER A 1205 47.80 -8.34 25.70
C SER A 1205 49.11 -7.89 26.32
N ILE A 1206 49.94 -7.20 25.54
CA ILE A 1206 51.22 -6.63 25.96
C ILE A 1206 51.24 -5.17 25.50
N HIS A 1207 51.54 -4.25 26.42
CA HIS A 1207 51.85 -2.85 26.13
C HIS A 1207 53.35 -2.70 25.95
N LEU A 1208 53.78 -2.14 24.83
CA LEU A 1208 55.21 -2.01 24.53
C LEU A 1208 55.90 -0.95 25.40
N GLU A 1209 55.16 0.05 25.90
CA GLU A 1209 55.66 1.03 26.89
C GLU A 1209 55.97 0.42 28.27
N ASP A 1210 55.36 -0.72 28.62
CA ASP A 1210 55.54 -1.40 29.91
C ASP A 1210 56.71 -2.41 29.90
N VAL A 1211 57.39 -2.59 28.76
CA VAL A 1211 58.52 -3.53 28.62
C VAL A 1211 59.82 -2.84 29.04
N THR A 1212 60.41 -3.26 30.17
CA THR A 1212 61.75 -2.79 30.58
C THR A 1212 62.85 -3.39 29.67
N ASN A 1213 64.01 -2.71 29.56
CA ASN A 1213 65.18 -3.10 28.72
C ASN A 1213 65.71 -4.54 28.90
N ASN A 1214 65.19 -5.33 29.85
CA ASN A 1214 65.52 -6.73 30.07
C ASN A 1214 64.42 -7.72 29.59
N GLY A 1215 63.45 -7.29 28.79
CA GLY A 1215 62.49 -8.18 28.11
C GLY A 1215 61.52 -8.93 29.02
N THR A 1216 61.31 -8.45 30.25
CA THR A 1216 60.37 -9.04 31.21
C THR A 1216 59.26 -8.06 31.56
N THR A 1217 58.01 -8.50 31.38
CA THR A 1217 56.79 -7.77 31.72
C THR A 1217 56.14 -8.34 32.98
N ALA A 1218 55.65 -7.47 33.86
CA ALA A 1218 54.80 -7.88 34.97
C ALA A 1218 53.40 -8.20 34.46
N ARG A 1219 52.89 -9.41 34.72
CA ARG A 1219 51.48 -9.76 34.48
C ARG A 1219 50.58 -8.74 35.21
N ARG A 1220 49.73 -8.03 34.49
CA ARG A 1220 48.56 -7.33 35.04
C ARG A 1220 47.30 -8.07 34.67
#